data_AF-A0A9D7XD08-F1
#
_entry.id   AF-A0A9D7XD08-F1
#
_cell.length_a   1.000
_cell.length_b   1.000
_cell.length_c   1.000
_cell.angle_alpha   90.00
_cell.angle_beta   90.00
_cell.angle_gamma   90.00
#
_symmetry.space_group_name_H-M   'P 1'
#
loop_
_entity.id
_entity.type
_entity.pdbx_description
1 polymer ?
#
loop_
_entity_poly.entity_id
_entity_poly.type
_entity_poly.pdbx_seq_one_letter_code
_entity_poly.pdbx_strand_id
1 'polypeptide(L)'
;MSNLFFYRKDLSRIILRIKKSHMYIYVIFLICFSQSNYVIGQNCGFVSDGNSVPVTEDFHGQEFQINVVFHFVRDGNCQGGRPTSIVTAYMNELNSVYQSSGISFNLLCIKEICSQLYVNNSNFNLDFPNVQKLYSSDDVINIYILYDLTKPGNGSGSGNQVGTSCWVLNTTDKNLLSHEVGHVLNLNHTYDQVTYGKSCFGDDNSLYNKGDLVYDTPPDPNWLGEIINLSDCTFDFSKCPGSFCTDACGNPHQGFDPKIMMSSYDYCTEYFTEGQANRMKYKIKNGTNDNTFNSPNIDLIVENYQAIKTPLRINKEIVIRNGGTLEVESTLYMPAASRIIIESGGILKITGGKITLGKVKNICNERIGDGRFWRGIELNTQNNSNSPQLIINGGTIELSELGVHLKSNATLGNYTVHISNNSIFKNNKHSIYLFRNPIGSANSILISNSTFYITTSTSGGAAPFPLSNYYSQIYADNAAISINKCTFSNPNNLPPIDDLSYAVRVMNTNLIVTGDLNTPTLFKDDIYGISVSSFMGAKSFRSTFCKFDKVKIGIRVNAGVNNYVVRNNTFFKVRQTGLISNHCTGYAISNNVFDNGADNLPNYVGILMEESGGSSNIIDNNTFRTINQLANKAIGLNGSDFSGLQYRCNKTYSSSIDYLLDGSVSKFQGEISNAAGNESYNGNNEIKLSLNNLSHIITYYYINVL
;
A
#
# COMPACT_ATOMS: atom_id res chain seq x y z
N MET A 1 2.25 -33.85 -39.27
CA MET A 1 2.08 -34.70 -38.06
C MET A 1 1.55 -33.79 -36.95
N SER A 2 0.22 -33.61 -36.81
CA SER A 2 -0.72 -34.44 -36.01
C SER A 2 -0.30 -34.48 -34.53
N ASN A 3 -1.04 -34.02 -33.50
CA ASN A 3 -2.48 -33.87 -33.32
C ASN A 3 -2.81 -32.78 -32.28
N LEU A 4 -3.87 -32.02 -32.56
CA LEU A 4 -4.67 -31.25 -31.59
C LEU A 4 -5.86 -32.14 -31.16
N PHE A 5 -6.23 -32.13 -29.87
CA PHE A 5 -7.51 -32.70 -29.40
C PHE A 5 -8.29 -31.73 -28.52
N PHE A 6 -9.61 -31.80 -28.72
CA PHE A 6 -10.73 -30.97 -28.27
C PHE A 6 -11.06 -31.05 -26.77
N TYR A 7 -11.76 -30.03 -26.24
CA TYR A 7 -13.13 -30.19 -25.74
C TYR A 7 -13.92 -28.85 -25.74
N ARG A 8 -15.05 -28.84 -26.46
CA ARG A 8 -16.15 -27.85 -26.42
C ARG A 8 -17.39 -28.56 -25.87
N LYS A 9 -18.16 -27.89 -25.02
CA LYS A 9 -19.59 -28.12 -24.74
C LYS A 9 -20.19 -26.74 -24.42
N ASP A 10 -21.01 -26.18 -25.29
CA ASP A 10 -22.47 -26.34 -25.41
C ASP A 10 -23.19 -25.16 -24.75
N LEU A 11 -23.71 -24.24 -25.57
CA LEU A 11 -24.98 -23.56 -25.33
C LEU A 11 -25.39 -22.79 -26.59
N SER A 12 -26.30 -23.40 -27.36
CA SER A 12 -27.11 -22.74 -28.39
C SER A 12 -28.56 -23.24 -28.28
N ARG A 13 -29.48 -22.39 -28.76
CA ARG A 13 -30.98 -22.40 -28.77
C ARG A 13 -31.50 -21.29 -27.83
N ILE A 14 -32.28 -20.30 -28.26
CA ILE A 14 -33.51 -20.35 -29.09
C ILE A 14 -33.65 -19.07 -29.95
N ILE A 15 -34.10 -19.25 -31.19
CA ILE A 15 -34.63 -18.25 -32.14
C ILE A 15 -36.17 -18.25 -32.02
N LEU A 16 -36.86 -17.09 -32.07
CA LEU A 16 -38.06 -16.85 -32.90
C LEU A 16 -38.79 -15.49 -32.66
N ARG A 17 -38.90 -14.72 -33.75
CA ARG A 17 -40.01 -13.83 -34.25
C ARG A 17 -40.51 -12.69 -33.34
N ILE A 18 -40.72 -11.47 -33.85
CA ILE A 18 -41.86 -11.06 -34.71
C ILE A 18 -41.47 -9.88 -35.63
N LYS A 19 -41.98 -9.89 -36.87
CA LYS A 19 -41.99 -8.76 -37.84
C LYS A 19 -43.38 -8.10 -37.86
N LYS A 20 -43.37 -6.78 -38.11
CA LYS A 20 -44.28 -5.96 -38.97
C LYS A 20 -45.68 -5.51 -38.45
N SER A 21 -45.85 -4.17 -38.35
CA SER A 21 -46.70 -3.30 -39.21
C SER A 21 -47.65 -2.29 -38.51
N HIS A 22 -47.85 -1.14 -39.20
CA HIS A 22 -48.84 -0.03 -39.04
C HIS A 22 -48.44 1.11 -38.08
N MET A 23 -48.15 2.36 -38.49
CA MET A 23 -48.86 3.35 -39.34
C MET A 23 -50.13 3.92 -38.69
N TYR A 24 -50.03 5.10 -38.07
CA TYR A 24 -51.10 6.11 -38.01
C TYR A 24 -50.52 7.53 -38.05
N ILE A 25 -51.16 8.33 -38.91
CA ILE A 25 -50.98 9.75 -39.25
C ILE A 25 -51.80 10.62 -38.30
N TYR A 26 -51.38 11.90 -38.16
CA TYR A 26 -52.09 13.15 -37.74
C TYR A 26 -51.42 13.84 -36.54
N VAL A 27 -51.24 15.16 -36.41
CA VAL A 27 -51.69 16.37 -37.13
C VAL A 27 -50.59 17.45 -36.96
N ILE A 28 -50.50 18.32 -37.96
CA ILE A 28 -49.76 19.59 -38.03
C ILE A 28 -50.16 20.55 -36.90
N PHE A 29 -49.18 21.14 -36.20
CA PHE A 29 -49.32 22.50 -35.67
C PHE A 29 -48.08 23.33 -36.00
N LEU A 30 -48.30 24.23 -36.97
CA LEU A 30 -47.43 25.33 -37.36
C LEU A 30 -47.54 26.39 -36.26
N ILE A 31 -46.46 26.69 -35.56
CA ILE A 31 -46.31 27.98 -34.87
C ILE A 31 -44.95 28.55 -35.26
N CYS A 32 -45.01 29.61 -36.06
CA CYS A 32 -43.91 30.51 -36.32
C CYS A 32 -43.42 31.11 -35.00
N PHE A 33 -42.17 30.84 -34.62
CA PHE A 33 -41.43 31.75 -33.77
C PHE A 33 -40.15 32.19 -34.49
N SER A 34 -40.14 33.51 -34.71
CA SER A 34 -39.02 34.33 -35.13
C SER A 34 -37.71 33.93 -34.45
N GLN A 35 -36.65 33.82 -35.26
CA GLN A 35 -35.28 33.87 -34.78
C GLN A 35 -35.06 35.19 -34.03
N SER A 36 -35.06 35.11 -32.71
CA SER A 36 -34.35 36.08 -31.86
C SER A 36 -32.99 35.46 -31.54
N ASN A 37 -31.93 36.22 -31.76
CA ASN A 37 -30.58 35.87 -31.34
C ASN A 37 -30.59 35.67 -29.81
N TYR A 38 -30.62 34.42 -29.37
CA TYR A 38 -30.55 34.06 -27.96
C TYR A 38 -29.08 34.07 -27.56
N VAL A 39 -28.68 35.07 -26.77
CA VAL A 39 -27.48 35.01 -25.95
C VAL A 39 -27.76 33.92 -24.90
N ILE A 40 -27.18 32.73 -25.10
CA ILE A 40 -27.34 31.60 -24.20
C ILE A 40 -26.40 31.84 -23.01
N GLY A 41 -26.98 32.20 -21.86
CA GLY A 41 -26.26 32.21 -20.59
C GLY A 41 -25.74 30.81 -20.25
N GLN A 42 -24.49 30.75 -19.80
CA GLN A 42 -23.92 29.56 -19.17
C GLN A 42 -24.82 29.16 -17.99
N ASN A 43 -25.39 27.95 -18.03
CA ASN A 43 -25.98 27.33 -16.85
C ASN A 43 -24.83 26.81 -15.97
N CYS A 44 -24.26 27.70 -15.16
CA CYS A 44 -23.39 27.30 -14.07
C CYS A 44 -24.25 26.57 -13.04
N GLY A 45 -23.99 25.28 -12.81
CA GLY A 45 -24.73 24.51 -11.82
C GLY A 45 -24.46 25.09 -10.43
N PHE A 46 -25.50 25.62 -9.78
CA PHE A 46 -25.42 26.10 -8.40
C PHE A 46 -25.08 24.92 -7.47
N VAL A 47 -23.92 24.98 -6.83
CA VAL A 47 -23.50 24.03 -5.80
C VAL A 47 -23.74 24.71 -4.44
N SER A 48 -24.74 24.25 -3.72
CA SER A 48 -25.17 24.83 -2.43
C SER A 48 -24.52 24.09 -1.26
N ASP A 49 -23.34 24.54 -0.81
CA ASP A 49 -22.61 23.84 0.26
C ASP A 49 -22.44 24.74 1.49
N GLY A 50 -23.08 24.35 2.59
CA GLY A 50 -23.30 25.15 3.81
C GLY A 50 -22.12 25.33 4.77
N ASN A 51 -20.88 25.51 4.27
CA ASN A 51 -19.70 25.75 5.11
C ASN A 51 -18.84 26.96 4.67
N SER A 52 -19.37 27.79 3.79
CA SER A 52 -18.71 29.02 3.34
C SER A 52 -18.83 30.10 4.43
N VAL A 53 -17.91 30.06 5.38
CA VAL A 53 -17.71 31.14 6.36
C VAL A 53 -16.75 32.16 5.76
N PRO A 54 -16.89 33.46 6.07
CA PRO A 54 -15.86 34.45 5.75
C PRO A 54 -14.51 34.06 6.36
N VAL A 55 -13.42 34.40 5.68
CA VAL A 55 -12.05 34.13 6.15
C VAL A 55 -11.56 35.35 6.93
N THR A 56 -11.06 35.14 8.15
CA THR A 56 -10.50 36.22 9.00
C THR A 56 -8.98 36.19 9.06
N GLU A 57 -8.40 35.03 8.80
CA GLU A 57 -6.97 34.79 8.87
C GLU A 57 -6.25 35.36 7.66
N ASP A 58 -5.10 36.00 7.89
CA ASP A 58 -4.29 36.59 6.84
C ASP A 58 -3.15 35.64 6.40
N PHE A 59 -3.13 35.33 5.10
CA PHE A 59 -2.11 34.53 4.43
C PHE A 59 -1.28 35.35 3.43
N HIS A 60 -1.28 36.68 3.57
CA HIS A 60 -0.45 37.56 2.75
C HIS A 60 1.04 37.17 2.85
N GLY A 61 1.73 37.22 1.71
CA GLY A 61 3.16 36.84 1.60
C GLY A 61 3.47 35.33 1.68
N GLN A 62 2.50 34.46 1.96
CA GLN A 62 2.72 33.01 1.90
C GLN A 62 2.60 32.50 0.46
N GLU A 63 3.55 31.66 0.06
CA GLU A 63 3.57 31.01 -1.25
C GLU A 63 3.08 29.55 -1.15
N PHE A 64 2.28 29.14 -2.13
CA PHE A 64 1.76 27.78 -2.24
C PHE A 64 2.05 27.22 -3.63
N GLN A 65 2.36 25.91 -3.70
CA GLN A 65 2.47 25.18 -4.95
C GLN A 65 1.45 24.05 -4.93
N ILE A 66 0.63 23.94 -5.98
CA ILE A 66 -0.44 22.96 -6.09
C ILE A 66 -0.14 22.01 -7.24
N ASN A 67 -0.21 20.71 -6.97
CA ASN A 67 -0.12 19.71 -8.04
C ASN A 67 -1.46 19.58 -8.77
N VAL A 68 -1.41 19.57 -10.10
CA VAL A 68 -2.59 19.37 -10.98
C VAL A 68 -2.44 18.13 -11.84
N VAL A 69 -3.55 17.47 -12.15
CA VAL A 69 -3.62 16.41 -13.16
C VAL A 69 -4.66 16.77 -14.20
N PHE A 70 -4.27 16.74 -15.48
CA PHE A 70 -5.21 16.93 -16.58
C PHE A 70 -5.74 15.58 -17.06
N HIS A 71 -7.06 15.43 -17.09
CA HIS A 71 -7.76 14.26 -17.58
C HIS A 71 -8.46 14.61 -18.90
N PHE A 72 -7.89 14.19 -20.03
CA PHE A 72 -8.47 14.36 -21.35
C PHE A 72 -9.51 13.25 -21.59
N VAL A 73 -10.78 13.63 -21.65
CA VAL A 73 -11.85 12.68 -21.97
C VAL A 73 -11.93 12.53 -23.49
N ARG A 74 -11.67 11.32 -23.98
CA ARG A 74 -11.65 10.94 -25.39
C ARG A 74 -12.69 9.87 -25.67
N ASP A 75 -12.98 9.65 -26.96
CA ASP A 75 -13.97 8.66 -27.35
C ASP A 75 -13.55 7.23 -26.96
N GLY A 76 -14.42 6.24 -27.20
CA GLY A 76 -14.14 4.85 -26.85
C GLY A 76 -12.88 4.26 -27.51
N ASN A 77 -12.38 4.88 -28.58
CA ASN A 77 -11.16 4.49 -29.29
C ASN A 77 -9.95 5.35 -28.91
N CYS A 78 -10.04 6.17 -27.87
CA CYS A 78 -9.03 7.16 -27.49
C CYS A 78 -8.76 8.20 -28.58
N GLN A 79 -9.73 8.48 -29.45
CA GLN A 79 -9.61 9.45 -30.54
C GLN A 79 -10.45 10.70 -30.25
N GLY A 80 -10.21 11.73 -31.07
CA GLY A 80 -10.88 13.03 -30.97
C GLY A 80 -10.50 13.84 -29.72
N GLY A 81 -11.27 14.90 -29.45
CA GLY A 81 -11.02 15.81 -28.34
C GLY A 81 -9.90 16.83 -28.59
N ARG A 82 -9.57 17.60 -27.56
CA ARG A 82 -8.44 18.53 -27.60
C ARG A 82 -7.10 17.75 -27.59
N PRO A 83 -6.06 18.22 -28.30
CA PRO A 83 -4.75 17.60 -28.22
C PRO A 83 -4.12 17.87 -26.84
N THR A 84 -3.36 16.90 -26.29
CA THR A 84 -2.69 17.07 -24.99
C THR A 84 -1.63 18.18 -25.00
N SER A 85 -1.14 18.59 -26.17
CA SER A 85 -0.23 19.72 -26.32
C SER A 85 -0.79 21.05 -25.82
N ILE A 86 -2.12 21.17 -25.67
CA ILE A 86 -2.76 22.37 -25.11
C ILE A 86 -2.45 22.58 -23.61
N VAL A 87 -2.01 21.53 -22.90
CA VAL A 87 -1.71 21.61 -21.46
C VAL A 87 -0.67 22.67 -21.15
N THR A 88 0.32 22.87 -22.02
CA THR A 88 1.31 23.96 -21.82
C THR A 88 0.63 25.33 -21.76
N ALA A 89 -0.36 25.58 -22.62
CA ALA A 89 -1.10 26.84 -22.60
C ALA A 89 -1.92 26.99 -21.31
N TYR A 90 -2.61 25.92 -20.89
CA TYR A 90 -3.37 25.90 -19.62
C TYR A 90 -2.48 26.09 -18.40
N MET A 91 -1.30 25.47 -18.36
CA MET A 91 -0.35 25.65 -17.26
C MET A 91 0.23 27.06 -17.22
N ASN A 92 0.46 27.67 -18.38
CA ASN A 92 0.90 29.07 -18.46
C ASN A 92 -0.21 30.02 -18.00
N GLU A 93 -1.46 29.78 -18.40
CA GLU A 93 -2.63 30.53 -17.95
C GLU A 93 -2.75 30.48 -16.42
N LEU A 94 -2.84 29.26 -15.85
CA LEU A 94 -2.97 29.06 -14.41
C LEU A 94 -1.83 29.73 -13.63
N ASN A 95 -0.57 29.53 -14.03
CA ASN A 95 0.55 30.15 -13.33
C ASN A 95 0.58 31.67 -13.49
N SER A 96 0.18 32.22 -14.65
CA SER A 96 0.15 33.66 -14.87
C SER A 96 -0.94 34.35 -14.05
N VAL A 97 -2.15 33.79 -14.02
CA VAL A 97 -3.31 34.39 -13.34
C VAL A 97 -3.14 34.34 -11.82
N TYR A 98 -2.59 33.25 -11.29
CA TYR A 98 -2.45 33.04 -9.84
C TYR A 98 -1.13 33.57 -9.27
N GLN A 99 -0.19 34.05 -10.10
CA GLN A 99 1.12 34.53 -9.66
C GLN A 99 1.02 35.63 -8.61
N SER A 100 0.16 36.64 -8.83
CA SER A 100 -0.05 37.74 -7.88
C SER A 100 -0.64 37.27 -6.55
N SER A 101 -1.37 36.15 -6.57
CA SER A 101 -1.89 35.50 -5.37
C SER A 101 -0.82 34.68 -4.63
N GLY A 102 0.41 34.55 -5.13
CA GLY A 102 1.43 33.67 -4.54
C GLY A 102 1.04 32.19 -4.60
N ILE A 103 0.23 31.79 -5.58
CA ILE A 103 -0.15 30.40 -5.83
C ILE A 103 0.45 29.99 -7.17
N SER A 104 1.16 28.87 -7.21
CA SER A 104 1.73 28.29 -8.43
C SER A 104 1.20 26.87 -8.63
N PHE A 105 1.21 26.41 -9.88
CA PHE A 105 0.74 25.08 -10.26
C PHE A 105 1.86 24.28 -10.90
N ASN A 106 1.98 23.04 -10.45
CA ASN A 106 2.89 22.05 -11.00
C ASN A 106 2.09 20.94 -11.70
N LEU A 107 2.38 20.70 -12.98
CA LEU A 107 1.78 19.60 -13.72
C LEU A 107 2.35 18.29 -13.20
N LEU A 108 1.50 17.47 -12.58
CA LEU A 108 1.89 16.13 -12.18
C LEU A 108 1.91 15.22 -13.41
N CYS A 109 0.80 15.13 -14.13
CA CYS A 109 0.71 14.35 -15.36
C CYS A 109 -0.51 14.68 -16.22
N ILE A 110 -0.57 14.04 -17.40
CA ILE A 110 -1.72 14.05 -18.30
C ILE A 110 -2.24 12.62 -18.41
N LYS A 111 -3.55 12.45 -18.22
CA LYS A 111 -4.25 11.18 -18.35
C LYS A 111 -5.29 11.26 -19.46
N GLU A 112 -5.39 10.22 -20.27
CA GLU A 112 -6.46 10.09 -21.24
C GLU A 112 -7.49 9.08 -20.72
N ILE A 113 -8.77 9.47 -20.76
CA ILE A 113 -9.91 8.64 -20.39
C ILE A 113 -10.66 8.32 -21.67
N CYS A 114 -10.46 7.11 -22.19
CA CYS A 114 -11.12 6.66 -23.41
C CYS A 114 -12.46 6.02 -23.08
N SER A 115 -13.54 6.76 -23.24
CA SER A 115 -14.87 6.30 -22.87
C SER A 115 -15.95 6.99 -23.69
N GLN A 116 -16.69 6.19 -24.47
CA GLN A 116 -17.85 6.69 -25.21
C GLN A 116 -18.96 7.20 -24.27
N LEU A 117 -18.98 6.76 -23.01
CA LEU A 117 -19.97 7.20 -22.01
C LEU A 117 -19.77 8.67 -21.61
N TYR A 118 -18.55 9.17 -21.68
CA TYR A 118 -18.19 10.50 -21.18
C TYR A 118 -17.98 11.54 -22.29
N VAL A 119 -17.87 11.11 -23.55
CA VAL A 119 -17.76 12.00 -24.71
C VAL A 119 -19.12 12.41 -25.24
N ASN A 120 -19.28 13.68 -25.62
CA ASN A 120 -20.52 14.29 -26.13
C ASN A 120 -21.72 14.16 -25.17
N ASN A 121 -21.45 13.96 -23.88
CA ASN A 121 -22.50 13.82 -22.89
C ASN A 121 -22.94 15.22 -22.43
N SER A 122 -24.07 15.70 -22.95
CA SER A 122 -24.72 16.92 -22.45
C SER A 122 -25.05 16.85 -20.96
N ASN A 123 -25.02 15.64 -20.37
CA ASN A 123 -25.20 15.36 -18.95
C ASN A 123 -23.90 15.02 -18.23
N PHE A 124 -22.72 15.42 -18.72
CA PHE A 124 -21.45 15.15 -18.02
C PHE A 124 -21.51 15.60 -16.55
N ASN A 125 -22.25 16.68 -16.25
CA ASN A 125 -22.54 17.10 -14.87
C ASN A 125 -23.17 16.01 -13.99
N LEU A 126 -24.11 15.22 -14.52
CA LEU A 126 -24.75 14.13 -13.76
C LEU A 126 -23.78 12.96 -13.55
N ASP A 127 -22.88 12.72 -14.49
CA ASP A 127 -21.89 11.65 -14.43
C ASP A 127 -20.58 12.06 -13.74
N PHE A 128 -20.35 13.35 -13.50
CA PHE A 128 -19.12 13.88 -12.95
C PHE A 128 -18.74 13.24 -11.61
N PRO A 129 -19.65 13.00 -10.65
CA PRO A 129 -19.31 12.28 -9.42
C PRO A 129 -18.76 10.86 -9.66
N ASN A 130 -19.26 10.15 -10.69
CA ASN A 130 -18.77 8.83 -11.06
C ASN A 130 -17.37 8.91 -11.67
N VAL A 131 -17.14 9.90 -12.54
CA VAL A 131 -15.83 10.17 -13.15
C VAL A 131 -14.82 10.54 -12.07
N GLN A 132 -15.18 11.40 -11.12
CA GLN A 132 -14.33 11.76 -9.97
C GLN A 132 -13.99 10.52 -9.14
N LYS A 133 -15.00 9.72 -8.77
CA LYS A 133 -14.79 8.50 -7.98
C LYS A 133 -13.85 7.51 -8.65
N LEU A 134 -13.82 7.44 -9.99
CA LEU A 134 -12.93 6.54 -10.72
C LEU A 134 -11.54 7.14 -10.92
N TYR A 135 -11.47 8.38 -11.41
CA TYR A 135 -10.24 8.94 -11.96
C TYR A 135 -9.59 10.04 -11.10
N SER A 136 -10.30 10.67 -10.17
CA SER A 136 -9.74 11.71 -9.29
C SER A 136 -8.89 11.15 -8.14
N SER A 137 -7.98 11.99 -7.65
CA SER A 137 -7.24 11.81 -6.40
C SER A 137 -7.48 13.01 -5.50
N ASP A 138 -7.64 12.75 -4.20
CA ASP A 138 -7.92 13.77 -3.20
C ASP A 138 -6.73 14.72 -2.98
N ASP A 139 -5.55 14.38 -3.50
CA ASP A 139 -4.31 15.11 -3.23
C ASP A 139 -3.83 16.05 -4.35
N VAL A 140 -4.60 16.18 -5.41
CA VAL A 140 -4.29 17.04 -6.56
C VAL A 140 -5.56 17.74 -7.02
N ILE A 141 -5.42 18.86 -7.73
CA ILE A 141 -6.55 19.38 -8.49
C ILE A 141 -6.67 18.58 -9.79
N ASN A 142 -7.80 17.89 -9.93
CA ASN A 142 -8.14 17.07 -11.09
C ASN A 142 -8.91 17.91 -12.09
N ILE A 143 -8.28 18.23 -13.21
CA ILE A 143 -8.84 19.08 -14.26
C ILE A 143 -9.28 18.19 -15.41
N TYR A 144 -10.57 18.07 -15.64
CA TYR A 144 -11.12 17.27 -16.73
C TYR A 144 -11.34 18.12 -17.97
N ILE A 145 -10.64 17.80 -19.06
CA ILE A 145 -10.76 18.47 -20.34
C ILE A 145 -11.75 17.70 -21.20
N LEU A 146 -12.89 18.34 -21.46
CA LEU A 146 -13.96 17.83 -22.28
C LEU A 146 -13.95 18.49 -23.65
N TYR A 147 -14.55 17.81 -24.62
CA TYR A 147 -14.74 18.34 -25.95
C TYR A 147 -16.13 17.96 -26.47
N ASP A 148 -16.89 18.95 -26.92
CA ASP A 148 -18.20 18.75 -27.55
C ASP A 148 -18.06 18.96 -29.05
N LEU A 149 -18.21 17.87 -29.79
CA LEU A 149 -18.17 17.89 -31.26
C LEU A 149 -19.38 18.63 -31.87
N THR A 150 -20.45 18.83 -31.11
CA THR A 150 -21.73 19.38 -31.59
C THR A 150 -21.87 20.89 -31.39
N LYS A 151 -21.04 21.50 -30.54
CA LYS A 151 -21.09 22.93 -30.21
C LYS A 151 -19.71 23.59 -30.18
N PRO A 152 -19.01 23.73 -31.32
CA PRO A 152 -17.76 24.49 -31.39
C PRO A 152 -18.04 25.97 -31.10
N GLY A 153 -17.63 26.48 -29.93
CA GLY A 153 -17.65 27.91 -29.60
C GLY A 153 -18.23 28.30 -28.23
N ASN A 154 -18.90 27.39 -27.52
CA ASN A 154 -19.45 27.70 -26.18
C ASN A 154 -18.58 27.06 -25.09
N GLY A 155 -17.84 27.87 -24.35
CA GLY A 155 -17.14 27.43 -23.15
C GLY A 155 -18.12 27.19 -22.00
N SER A 156 -17.86 26.14 -21.22
CA SER A 156 -18.59 25.85 -19.99
C SER A 156 -17.68 25.09 -19.04
N GLY A 157 -17.82 25.29 -17.74
CA GLY A 157 -17.11 24.51 -16.75
C GLY A 157 -17.93 24.31 -15.47
N SER A 158 -17.35 23.53 -14.56
CA SER A 158 -17.80 23.48 -13.18
C SER A 158 -16.66 23.02 -12.28
N GLY A 159 -16.42 23.76 -11.20
CA GLY A 159 -15.53 23.40 -10.09
C GLY A 159 -16.30 22.93 -8.87
N ASN A 160 -15.84 21.83 -8.25
CA ASN A 160 -16.39 21.34 -7.00
C ASN A 160 -15.69 22.01 -5.81
N GLN A 161 -16.37 22.93 -5.11
CA GLN A 161 -15.85 23.67 -3.95
C GLN A 161 -15.53 22.76 -2.74
N VAL A 162 -16.25 21.65 -2.57
CA VAL A 162 -16.00 20.65 -1.52
C VAL A 162 -14.95 19.63 -1.94
N GLY A 163 -14.75 19.45 -3.24
CA GLY A 163 -13.83 18.49 -3.82
C GLY A 163 -12.50 19.10 -4.27
N THR A 164 -11.77 18.32 -5.06
CA THR A 164 -10.50 18.69 -5.68
C THR A 164 -10.55 18.54 -7.20
N SER A 165 -11.72 18.76 -7.81
CA SER A 165 -11.85 18.58 -9.24
C SER A 165 -12.72 19.64 -9.89
N CYS A 166 -12.34 20.02 -11.10
CA CYS A 166 -13.17 20.78 -12.02
C CYS A 166 -13.17 20.13 -13.40
N TRP A 167 -14.13 20.50 -14.22
CA TRP A 167 -14.11 20.17 -15.64
C TRP A 167 -14.29 21.44 -16.46
N VAL A 168 -13.70 21.45 -17.65
CA VAL A 168 -13.88 22.51 -18.64
C VAL A 168 -14.23 21.88 -19.99
N LEU A 169 -15.19 22.50 -20.65
CA LEU A 169 -15.66 22.17 -21.99
C LEU A 169 -15.33 23.34 -22.90
N ASN A 170 -14.67 23.03 -24.01
CA ASN A 170 -14.48 23.96 -25.12
C ASN A 170 -13.93 25.35 -24.73
N THR A 171 -12.66 25.39 -24.31
CA THR A 171 -11.96 26.58 -23.77
C THR A 171 -11.65 27.68 -24.81
N THR A 172 -12.61 28.07 -25.63
CA THR A 172 -12.46 29.27 -26.47
C THR A 172 -12.43 30.54 -25.63
N ASP A 173 -13.00 30.48 -24.42
CA ASP A 173 -13.03 31.59 -23.49
C ASP A 173 -11.69 31.69 -22.74
N LYS A 174 -11.14 32.90 -22.75
CA LYS A 174 -9.94 33.26 -22.00
C LYS A 174 -10.22 33.03 -20.52
N ASN A 175 -9.30 32.39 -19.80
CA ASN A 175 -9.34 32.23 -18.34
C ASN A 175 -10.46 31.33 -17.75
N LEU A 176 -11.29 30.68 -18.57
CA LEU A 176 -12.31 29.75 -18.08
C LEU A 176 -11.71 28.68 -17.14
N LEU A 177 -10.53 28.14 -17.47
CA LEU A 177 -9.88 27.17 -16.60
C LEU A 177 -9.49 27.77 -15.26
N SER A 178 -8.91 28.96 -15.27
CA SER A 178 -8.52 29.69 -14.05
C SER A 178 -9.72 29.99 -13.16
N HIS A 179 -10.87 30.33 -13.75
CA HIS A 179 -12.15 30.52 -13.07
C HIS A 179 -12.61 29.24 -12.35
N GLU A 180 -12.66 28.12 -13.06
CA GLU A 180 -13.11 26.85 -12.48
C GLU A 180 -12.18 26.32 -11.38
N VAL A 181 -10.87 26.56 -11.51
CA VAL A 181 -9.91 26.26 -10.43
C VAL A 181 -10.15 27.17 -9.21
N GLY A 182 -10.63 28.40 -9.42
CA GLY A 182 -11.00 29.31 -8.34
C GLY A 182 -12.13 28.73 -7.50
N HIS A 183 -13.14 28.12 -8.13
CA HIS A 183 -14.17 27.37 -7.43
C HIS A 183 -13.61 26.19 -6.62
N VAL A 184 -12.71 25.39 -7.18
CA VAL A 184 -12.04 24.31 -6.42
C VAL A 184 -11.31 24.85 -5.19
N LEU A 185 -10.80 26.07 -5.29
CA LEU A 185 -10.14 26.81 -4.20
C LEU A 185 -11.10 27.65 -3.36
N ASN A 186 -12.39 27.29 -3.33
CA ASN A 186 -13.42 27.86 -2.46
C ASN A 186 -13.77 29.32 -2.76
N LEU A 187 -13.65 29.75 -4.01
CA LEU A 187 -14.23 31.02 -4.46
C LEU A 187 -15.66 30.81 -4.98
N ASN A 188 -16.51 31.78 -4.66
CA ASN A 188 -17.85 31.90 -5.22
C ASN A 188 -17.83 32.86 -6.40
N HIS A 189 -18.86 32.81 -7.24
CA HIS A 189 -19.09 33.90 -8.18
C HIS A 189 -19.36 35.20 -7.43
N THR A 190 -18.77 36.32 -7.87
CA THR A 190 -19.01 37.67 -7.32
C THR A 190 -20.49 38.08 -7.38
N TYR A 191 -21.27 37.46 -8.27
CA TYR A 191 -22.71 37.65 -8.45
C TYR A 191 -23.58 36.59 -7.77
N ASP A 192 -23.03 35.71 -6.91
CA ASP A 192 -23.79 34.66 -6.21
C ASP A 192 -24.67 35.22 -5.07
N GLN A 193 -25.65 36.01 -5.47
CA GLN A 193 -26.59 36.69 -4.60
C GLN A 193 -27.71 35.77 -4.10
N VAL A 194 -27.94 34.64 -4.78
CA VAL A 194 -29.03 33.71 -4.47
C VAL A 194 -28.71 32.91 -3.22
N THR A 195 -27.45 32.49 -3.07
CA THR A 195 -27.02 31.62 -1.98
C THR A 195 -26.75 32.42 -0.70
N TYR A 196 -26.10 33.58 -0.82
CA TYR A 196 -25.59 34.35 0.33
C TYR A 196 -26.24 35.74 0.49
N GLY A 197 -27.23 36.06 -0.34
CA GLY A 197 -27.86 37.38 -0.37
C GLY A 197 -27.02 38.40 -1.15
N LYS A 198 -27.65 39.54 -1.48
CA LYS A 198 -27.00 40.63 -2.21
C LYS A 198 -26.04 41.40 -1.30
N SER A 199 -24.81 41.62 -1.75
CA SER A 199 -23.87 42.54 -1.09
C SER A 199 -24.26 44.01 -1.34
N CYS A 200 -23.83 44.89 -0.45
CA CYS A 200 -24.11 46.32 -0.48
C CYS A 200 -22.80 47.09 -0.36
N PHE A 201 -22.56 47.99 -1.31
CA PHE A 201 -21.42 48.86 -1.30
C PHE A 201 -21.56 49.89 -0.16
N GLY A 202 -20.54 49.98 0.69
CA GLY A 202 -20.54 50.84 1.87
C GLY A 202 -21.16 50.24 3.14
N ASP A 203 -21.60 48.97 3.10
CA ASP A 203 -21.94 48.18 4.29
C ASP A 203 -20.90 47.07 4.47
N ASP A 204 -19.90 47.33 5.31
CA ASP A 204 -18.78 46.41 5.57
C ASP A 204 -19.27 45.01 5.98
N ASN A 205 -20.33 44.95 6.79
CA ASN A 205 -20.88 43.68 7.25
C ASN A 205 -21.55 42.90 6.11
N SER A 206 -22.16 43.62 5.15
CA SER A 206 -22.73 43.01 3.95
C SER A 206 -21.68 42.56 2.95
N LEU A 207 -20.57 43.29 2.78
CA LEU A 207 -19.45 42.86 1.93
C LEU A 207 -18.75 41.64 2.52
N TYR A 208 -18.71 41.54 3.85
CA TYR A 208 -18.08 40.42 4.54
C TYR A 208 -18.93 39.13 4.53
N ASN A 209 -20.25 39.24 4.74
CA ASN A 209 -21.14 38.10 4.99
C ASN A 209 -22.17 37.81 3.88
N LYS A 210 -22.18 38.56 2.78
CA LYS A 210 -23.09 38.35 1.64
C LYS A 210 -22.31 38.38 0.32
N GLY A 211 -22.98 38.09 -0.80
CA GLY A 211 -22.31 37.99 -2.10
C GLY A 211 -21.35 36.79 -2.16
N ASP A 212 -20.11 37.01 -2.60
CA ASP A 212 -19.10 35.95 -2.70
C ASP A 212 -18.31 35.68 -1.41
N LEU A 213 -18.60 36.43 -0.34
CA LEU A 213 -17.95 36.33 0.97
C LEU A 213 -16.47 36.73 0.94
N VAL A 214 -16.17 37.72 0.10
CA VAL A 214 -14.88 38.36 -0.02
C VAL A 214 -15.10 39.86 0.15
N TYR A 215 -14.37 40.50 1.07
CA TYR A 215 -14.65 41.89 1.44
C TYR A 215 -14.26 42.90 0.35
N ASP A 216 -13.18 42.63 -0.38
CA ASP A 216 -12.63 43.55 -1.38
C ASP A 216 -13.20 43.33 -2.80
N THR A 217 -14.21 42.47 -2.93
CA THR A 217 -14.98 42.30 -4.16
C THR A 217 -16.23 43.18 -4.11
N PRO A 218 -16.37 44.13 -5.04
CA PRO A 218 -17.54 45.01 -5.10
C PRO A 218 -18.81 44.22 -5.48
N PRO A 219 -20.02 44.69 -5.12
CA PRO A 219 -21.26 44.04 -5.53
C PRO A 219 -21.39 43.93 -7.07
N ASP A 220 -21.51 42.71 -7.59
CA ASP A 220 -21.70 42.42 -9.02
C ASP A 220 -23.20 42.48 -9.42
N PRO A 221 -23.58 43.16 -10.51
CA PRO A 221 -24.96 43.30 -10.99
C PRO A 221 -25.69 42.00 -11.42
N ASN A 222 -25.02 40.85 -11.50
CA ASN A 222 -25.62 39.56 -11.88
C ASN A 222 -26.38 39.62 -13.23
N TRP A 223 -25.79 40.27 -14.25
CA TRP A 223 -26.43 40.46 -15.55
C TRP A 223 -25.50 40.15 -16.74
N LEU A 224 -25.70 39.01 -17.40
CA LEU A 224 -24.88 38.50 -18.52
C LEU A 224 -25.12 39.18 -19.90
N GLY A 225 -25.60 40.42 -19.94
CA GLY A 225 -26.01 41.12 -21.18
C GLY A 225 -25.00 42.13 -21.75
N GLU A 226 -25.41 42.90 -22.78
CA GLU A 226 -24.63 43.90 -23.56
C GLU A 226 -24.05 45.11 -22.76
N ILE A 227 -24.00 45.01 -21.43
CA ILE A 227 -23.60 46.08 -20.52
C ILE A 227 -22.07 46.17 -20.42
N ILE A 228 -21.32 45.13 -20.78
CA ILE A 228 -19.86 45.20 -20.88
C ILE A 228 -19.45 45.62 -22.28
N ASN A 229 -18.62 46.66 -22.36
CA ASN A 229 -17.89 46.95 -23.57
C ASN A 229 -16.74 45.94 -23.74
N LEU A 230 -16.95 44.92 -24.57
CA LEU A 230 -15.96 43.86 -24.81
C LEU A 230 -14.63 44.36 -25.41
N SER A 231 -14.58 45.59 -25.94
CA SER A 231 -13.35 46.14 -26.54
C SER A 231 -12.34 46.64 -25.50
N ASP A 232 -12.81 47.11 -24.35
CA ASP A 232 -11.98 47.66 -23.27
C ASP A 232 -12.28 47.04 -21.89
N CYS A 233 -13.23 46.12 -21.83
CA CYS A 233 -13.70 45.47 -20.61
C CYS A 233 -14.15 46.47 -19.53
N THR A 234 -14.92 47.48 -19.94
CA THR A 234 -15.54 48.45 -19.04
C THR A 234 -17.04 48.26 -18.93
N PHE A 235 -17.60 48.62 -17.77
CA PHE A 235 -19.04 48.58 -17.52
C PHE A 235 -19.72 49.83 -18.08
N ASP A 236 -20.65 49.63 -19.00
CA ASP A 236 -21.43 50.70 -19.63
C ASP A 236 -22.74 50.94 -18.86
N PHE A 237 -22.67 51.82 -17.86
CA PHE A 237 -23.85 52.21 -17.07
C PHE A 237 -25.02 52.72 -17.93
N SER A 238 -24.78 53.22 -19.15
CA SER A 238 -25.85 53.73 -20.01
C SER A 238 -26.75 52.62 -20.57
N LYS A 239 -26.25 51.38 -20.61
CA LYS A 239 -26.97 50.21 -21.12
C LYS A 239 -27.62 49.38 -20.03
N CYS A 240 -27.40 49.72 -18.77
CA CYS A 240 -27.94 48.96 -17.66
C CYS A 240 -29.44 49.27 -17.44
N PRO A 241 -30.34 48.27 -17.49
CA PRO A 241 -31.78 48.52 -17.36
C PRO A 241 -32.26 48.54 -15.91
N GLY A 242 -32.73 49.70 -15.44
CA GLY A 242 -33.56 49.81 -14.24
C GLY A 242 -32.89 49.37 -12.92
N SER A 243 -33.58 48.53 -12.14
CA SER A 243 -33.15 48.09 -10.80
C SER A 243 -31.94 47.15 -10.78
N PHE A 244 -31.42 46.77 -11.95
CA PHE A 244 -30.20 45.95 -12.08
C PHE A 244 -28.92 46.79 -12.04
N CYS A 245 -29.05 48.12 -11.98
CA CYS A 245 -27.91 49.03 -11.93
C CYS A 245 -27.54 49.45 -10.52
N THR A 246 -28.29 48.94 -9.53
CA THR A 246 -28.05 49.23 -8.13
C THR A 246 -27.88 47.98 -7.31
N ASP A 247 -27.00 48.05 -6.31
CA ASP A 247 -26.75 47.00 -5.35
C ASP A 247 -27.92 46.79 -4.37
N ALA A 248 -27.71 45.97 -3.33
CA ALA A 248 -28.74 45.70 -2.32
C ALA A 248 -29.24 46.93 -1.56
N CYS A 249 -28.46 48.01 -1.54
CA CYS A 249 -28.76 49.26 -0.86
C CYS A 249 -29.32 50.34 -1.79
N GLY A 250 -29.49 50.04 -3.08
CA GLY A 250 -29.96 51.01 -4.06
C GLY A 250 -28.85 51.96 -4.53
N ASN A 251 -27.59 51.71 -4.18
CA ASN A 251 -26.45 52.47 -4.71
C ASN A 251 -26.11 51.96 -6.11
N PRO A 252 -25.72 52.81 -7.07
CA PRO A 252 -25.17 52.34 -8.33
C PRO A 252 -24.01 51.36 -8.07
N HIS A 253 -23.79 50.36 -8.93
CA HIS A 253 -22.65 49.42 -8.85
C HIS A 253 -21.28 50.11 -9.09
N GLN A 254 -20.98 51.15 -8.31
CA GLN A 254 -19.72 51.87 -8.34
C GLN A 254 -18.59 50.94 -7.94
N GLY A 255 -17.52 50.94 -8.75
CA GLY A 255 -16.35 50.12 -8.50
C GLY A 255 -16.45 48.68 -9.01
N PHE A 256 -17.57 48.25 -9.62
CA PHE A 256 -17.63 46.95 -10.28
C PHE A 256 -16.53 46.84 -11.34
N ASP A 257 -15.76 45.76 -11.27
CA ASP A 257 -14.67 45.46 -12.21
C ASP A 257 -14.91 44.08 -12.87
N PRO A 258 -15.27 44.04 -14.18
CA PRO A 258 -15.46 42.78 -14.90
C PRO A 258 -14.14 42.02 -15.13
N LYS A 259 -13.00 42.58 -14.72
CA LYS A 259 -11.69 41.91 -14.76
C LYS A 259 -11.45 41.00 -13.56
N ILE A 260 -12.27 41.06 -12.52
CA ILE A 260 -12.20 40.12 -11.41
C ILE A 260 -12.53 38.72 -11.93
N MET A 261 -11.67 37.74 -11.63
CA MET A 261 -11.70 36.39 -12.19
C MET A 261 -13.02 35.65 -11.96
N MET A 262 -13.67 35.89 -10.81
CA MET A 262 -14.94 35.27 -10.45
C MET A 262 -16.17 36.10 -10.85
N SER A 263 -16.00 37.09 -11.75
CA SER A 263 -17.13 37.82 -12.35
C SER A 263 -17.79 37.03 -13.47
N SER A 264 -18.95 37.47 -13.94
CA SER A 264 -19.76 36.76 -14.93
C SER A 264 -19.21 36.85 -16.37
N TYR A 265 -18.07 37.49 -16.61
CA TYR A 265 -17.61 37.89 -17.93
C TYR A 265 -16.26 37.28 -18.28
N ASP A 266 -16.21 35.96 -18.47
CA ASP A 266 -15.00 35.16 -18.72
C ASP A 266 -14.00 35.85 -19.67
N TYR A 267 -14.48 36.44 -20.77
CA TYR A 267 -13.64 37.13 -21.76
C TYR A 267 -12.80 38.29 -21.20
N CYS A 268 -13.34 39.00 -20.21
CA CYS A 268 -12.75 40.20 -19.61
C CYS A 268 -11.99 39.94 -18.32
N THR A 269 -12.10 38.75 -17.74
CA THR A 269 -11.40 38.39 -16.51
C THR A 269 -9.88 38.42 -16.67
N GLU A 270 -9.16 38.90 -15.66
CA GLU A 270 -7.70 39.05 -15.69
C GLU A 270 -7.02 38.68 -14.36
N TYR A 271 -7.64 38.94 -13.20
CA TYR A 271 -6.96 38.81 -11.91
C TYR A 271 -7.89 38.41 -10.75
N PHE A 272 -7.30 37.91 -9.66
CA PHE A 272 -7.96 37.73 -8.37
C PHE A 272 -7.67 38.90 -7.43
N THR A 273 -8.67 39.32 -6.66
CA THR A 273 -8.46 40.33 -5.61
C THR A 273 -7.60 39.76 -4.47
N GLU A 274 -7.12 40.62 -3.57
CA GLU A 274 -6.31 40.18 -2.42
C GLU A 274 -7.15 39.31 -1.47
N GLY A 275 -8.41 39.67 -1.26
CA GLY A 275 -9.36 38.89 -0.47
C GLY A 275 -9.66 37.52 -1.10
N GLN A 276 -9.79 37.44 -2.43
CA GLN A 276 -9.93 36.16 -3.13
C GLN A 276 -8.67 35.31 -2.96
N ALA A 277 -7.48 35.89 -3.14
CA ALA A 277 -6.22 35.21 -2.91
C ALA A 277 -6.11 34.63 -1.49
N ASN A 278 -6.48 35.44 -0.48
CA ASN A 278 -6.47 35.04 0.92
C ASN A 278 -7.44 33.87 1.20
N ARG A 279 -8.64 33.91 0.63
CA ARG A 279 -9.64 32.84 0.75
C ARG A 279 -9.17 31.53 0.13
N MET A 280 -8.52 31.58 -1.03
CA MET A 280 -7.92 30.40 -1.66
C MET A 280 -6.82 29.79 -0.78
N LYS A 281 -5.93 30.62 -0.23
CA LYS A 281 -4.87 30.17 0.69
C LYS A 281 -5.42 29.54 1.96
N TYR A 282 -6.48 30.11 2.53
CA TYR A 282 -7.20 29.50 3.65
C TYR A 282 -7.69 28.10 3.30
N LYS A 283 -8.31 27.91 2.13
CA LYS A 283 -8.76 26.59 1.66
C LYS A 283 -7.59 25.61 1.50
N ILE A 284 -6.48 26.05 0.92
CA ILE A 284 -5.28 25.20 0.74
C ILE A 284 -4.72 24.76 2.10
N LYS A 285 -4.64 25.68 3.07
CA LYS A 285 -4.08 25.41 4.40
C LYS A 285 -5.00 24.59 5.31
N ASN A 286 -6.30 24.85 5.28
CA ASN A 286 -7.26 24.33 6.28
C ASN A 286 -8.27 23.34 5.71
N GLY A 287 -8.61 23.42 4.43
CA GLY A 287 -9.58 22.54 3.79
C GLY A 287 -9.03 21.16 3.41
N THR A 288 -7.73 20.95 3.63
CA THR A 288 -7.08 19.67 3.42
C THR A 288 -6.88 19.02 4.78
N ASN A 289 -7.64 17.97 5.07
CA ASN A 289 -7.45 17.17 6.30
C ASN A 289 -6.08 16.43 6.34
N ASP A 290 -5.17 16.71 5.42
CA ASP A 290 -3.82 16.16 5.31
C ASP A 290 -3.04 17.05 4.33
N ASN A 291 -1.71 17.11 4.46
CA ASN A 291 -0.74 17.89 3.66
C ASN A 291 -0.76 17.64 2.13
N THR A 292 -1.89 17.80 1.46
CA THR A 292 -2.12 17.28 0.11
C THR A 292 -1.49 18.10 -1.01
N PHE A 293 -1.45 19.43 -0.88
CA PHE A 293 -1.03 20.27 -2.01
C PHE A 293 0.47 20.55 -2.09
N ASN A 294 1.20 20.60 -0.97
CA ASN A 294 2.57 21.10 -0.91
C ASN A 294 3.69 20.04 -1.03
N SER A 295 3.43 18.81 -1.51
CA SER A 295 4.54 17.86 -1.71
C SER A 295 5.27 18.16 -3.03
N PRO A 296 6.56 18.53 -3.00
CA PRO A 296 7.32 18.75 -4.23
C PRO A 296 7.40 17.45 -5.05
N ASN A 297 7.29 17.56 -6.38
CA ASN A 297 7.36 16.41 -7.31
C ASN A 297 8.82 16.02 -7.64
N ILE A 298 9.68 16.06 -6.63
CA ILE A 298 11.08 15.64 -6.70
C ILE A 298 11.36 14.64 -5.59
N ASP A 299 12.43 13.87 -5.74
CA ASP A 299 12.87 12.99 -4.66
C ASP A 299 13.18 13.83 -3.42
N LEU A 300 12.76 13.34 -2.25
CA LEU A 300 13.20 13.93 -1.00
C LEU A 300 14.65 13.49 -0.76
N ILE A 301 15.59 14.39 -0.99
CA ILE A 301 17.01 14.15 -0.76
C ILE A 301 17.38 14.56 0.66
N VAL A 302 17.84 13.60 1.47
CA VAL A 302 18.23 13.81 2.87
C VAL A 302 19.76 13.70 2.97
N GLU A 303 20.42 14.86 3.04
CA GLU A 303 21.90 14.96 3.18
C GLU A 303 22.33 15.25 4.62
N ASN A 304 21.43 15.77 5.44
CA ASN A 304 21.64 16.09 6.86
C ASN A 304 20.58 15.37 7.71
N TYR A 305 20.51 15.69 9.00
CA TYR A 305 19.44 15.23 9.85
C TYR A 305 18.10 15.89 9.48
N GLN A 306 17.06 15.08 9.29
CA GLN A 306 15.69 15.54 9.08
C GLN A 306 14.73 14.63 9.87
N ALA A 307 13.74 15.23 10.52
CA ALA A 307 12.71 14.52 11.29
C ALA A 307 11.31 14.76 10.73
N ILE A 308 10.53 13.70 10.57
CA ILE A 308 9.12 13.73 10.17
C ILE A 308 8.25 13.59 11.42
N LYS A 309 7.89 14.75 12.01
CA LYS A 309 7.14 14.85 13.28
C LYS A 309 5.63 14.99 13.11
N THR A 310 5.20 15.43 11.93
CA THR A 310 3.80 15.47 11.52
C THR A 310 3.61 14.52 10.34
N PRO A 311 2.38 14.04 10.08
CA PRO A 311 2.14 13.20 8.93
C PRO A 311 2.66 13.85 7.64
N LEU A 312 3.49 13.16 6.87
CA LEU A 312 4.06 13.68 5.62
C LEU A 312 3.71 12.72 4.49
N ARG A 313 3.28 13.28 3.37
CA ARG A 313 3.09 12.55 2.12
C ARG A 313 4.22 12.89 1.17
N ILE A 314 4.78 11.87 0.54
CA ILE A 314 5.83 12.02 -0.46
C ILE A 314 5.21 11.79 -1.83
N ASN A 315 5.72 12.47 -2.86
CA ASN A 315 5.27 12.29 -4.24
C ASN A 315 6.23 11.45 -5.10
N LYS A 316 7.47 11.24 -4.64
CA LYS A 316 8.52 10.46 -5.33
C LYS A 316 9.26 9.48 -4.41
N GLU A 317 10.54 9.21 -4.67
CA GLU A 317 11.39 8.41 -3.80
C GLU A 317 11.93 9.29 -2.67
N ILE A 318 12.44 8.65 -1.62
CA ILE A 318 13.27 9.32 -0.62
C ILE A 318 14.67 8.76 -0.78
N VAL A 319 15.68 9.62 -0.87
CA VAL A 319 17.08 9.21 -0.95
C VAL A 319 17.83 9.77 0.23
N ILE A 320 18.30 8.89 1.11
CA ILE A 320 19.11 9.25 2.27
C ILE A 320 20.57 9.04 1.88
N ARG A 321 21.27 10.14 1.63
CA ARG A 321 22.66 10.14 1.15
C ARG A 321 23.63 9.84 2.29
N ASN A 322 24.89 9.59 1.94
CA ASN A 322 25.98 9.43 2.90
C ASN A 322 26.03 10.60 3.91
N GLY A 323 25.97 10.30 5.21
CA GLY A 323 25.94 11.30 6.30
C GLY A 323 24.55 11.81 6.64
N GLY A 324 23.56 11.61 5.76
CA GLY A 324 22.17 11.98 6.00
C GLY A 324 21.49 11.05 7.02
N THR A 325 20.56 11.60 7.79
CA THR A 325 19.71 10.82 8.70
C THR A 325 18.27 11.28 8.56
N LEU A 326 17.39 10.37 8.16
CA LEU A 326 15.95 10.59 8.21
C LEU A 326 15.37 9.89 9.43
N GLU A 327 14.66 10.61 10.28
CA GLU A 327 13.93 10.08 11.42
C GLU A 327 12.42 10.23 11.22
N VAL A 328 11.69 9.13 11.32
CA VAL A 328 10.23 9.08 11.15
C VAL A 328 9.58 8.87 12.51
N GLU A 329 9.05 9.95 13.09
CA GLU A 329 8.33 9.95 14.37
C GLU A 329 6.80 9.92 14.17
N SER A 330 6.32 10.29 12.99
CA SER A 330 4.90 10.34 12.62
C SER A 330 4.58 9.43 11.42
N THR A 331 3.44 9.65 10.75
CA THR A 331 3.06 8.85 9.58
C THR A 331 3.69 9.39 8.29
N LEU A 332 4.45 8.56 7.60
CA LEU A 332 5.00 8.81 6.27
C LEU A 332 4.21 8.01 5.23
N TYR A 333 3.51 8.72 4.35
CA TYR A 333 2.72 8.13 3.27
C TYR A 333 3.56 8.03 2.00
N MET A 334 3.91 6.79 1.65
CA MET A 334 4.68 6.44 0.47
C MET A 334 3.74 6.16 -0.71
N PRO A 335 3.93 6.80 -1.87
CA PRO A 335 3.13 6.50 -3.05
C PRO A 335 3.44 5.11 -3.62
N ALA A 336 2.48 4.51 -4.34
CA ALA A 336 2.64 3.16 -4.91
C ALA A 336 3.93 3.01 -5.71
N ALA A 337 4.61 1.87 -5.60
CA ALA A 337 5.94 1.59 -6.17
C ALA A 337 7.10 2.55 -5.83
N SER A 338 6.92 3.59 -4.99
CA SER A 338 8.08 4.33 -4.45
C SER A 338 8.80 3.53 -3.40
N ARG A 339 10.06 3.90 -3.17
CA ARG A 339 10.93 3.32 -2.15
C ARG A 339 11.65 4.41 -1.39
N ILE A 340 12.17 4.02 -0.23
CA ILE A 340 13.16 4.79 0.52
C ILE A 340 14.51 4.14 0.23
N ILE A 341 15.43 4.88 -0.37
CA ILE A 341 16.77 4.42 -0.70
C ILE A 341 17.72 4.91 0.37
N ILE A 342 18.35 3.99 1.08
CA ILE A 342 19.40 4.27 2.05
C ILE A 342 20.74 4.01 1.36
N GLU A 343 21.45 5.09 1.00
CA GLU A 343 22.79 4.97 0.44
C GLU A 343 23.81 4.60 1.51
N SER A 344 24.99 4.19 1.09
CA SER A 344 26.10 3.84 1.97
C SER A 344 26.48 5.04 2.87
N GLY A 345 26.34 4.87 4.19
CA GLY A 345 26.51 5.92 5.20
C GLY A 345 25.26 6.72 5.54
N GLY A 346 24.14 6.50 4.85
CA GLY A 346 22.84 7.03 5.20
C GLY A 346 22.18 6.23 6.34
N ILE A 347 21.32 6.89 7.10
CA ILE A 347 20.60 6.29 8.25
C ILE A 347 19.11 6.58 8.14
N LEU A 348 18.28 5.54 8.15
CA LEU A 348 16.84 5.66 8.38
C LEU A 348 16.50 5.21 9.80
N LYS A 349 15.86 6.08 10.57
CA LYS A 349 15.29 5.78 11.89
C LYS A 349 13.76 5.83 11.83
N ILE A 350 13.09 4.84 12.39
CA ILE A 350 11.64 4.84 12.57
C ILE A 350 11.37 4.71 14.07
N THR A 351 11.05 5.83 14.71
CA THR A 351 10.97 5.96 16.17
C THR A 351 9.51 6.19 16.56
N GLY A 352 8.73 5.10 16.70
CA GLY A 352 7.28 5.17 16.95
C GLY A 352 6.41 5.56 15.74
N GLY A 353 7.02 6.09 14.67
CA GLY A 353 6.34 6.48 13.43
C GLY A 353 5.83 5.30 12.60
N LYS A 354 5.11 5.62 11.54
CA LYS A 354 4.51 4.64 10.62
C LYS A 354 4.87 4.97 9.18
N ILE A 355 5.35 3.99 8.42
CA ILE A 355 5.52 4.10 6.96
C ILE A 355 4.47 3.21 6.30
N THR A 356 3.63 3.79 5.46
CA THR A 356 2.49 3.11 4.86
C THR A 356 2.24 3.59 3.43
N LEU A 357 1.43 2.87 2.68
CA LEU A 357 0.97 3.31 1.36
C LEU A 357 0.06 4.54 1.50
N GLY A 358 0.40 5.63 0.82
CA GLY A 358 -0.48 6.78 0.64
C GLY A 358 -1.68 6.39 -0.23
N LYS A 359 -2.87 6.93 0.08
CA LYS A 359 -4.11 6.67 -0.68
C LYS A 359 -4.10 7.24 -2.11
N VAL A 360 -2.97 7.75 -2.58
CA VAL A 360 -2.84 8.32 -3.91
C VAL A 360 -3.12 7.21 -4.92
N LYS A 361 -4.26 7.32 -5.63
CA LYS A 361 -4.44 6.53 -6.84
C LYS A 361 -3.27 6.87 -7.75
N ASN A 362 -2.61 5.86 -8.30
CA ASN A 362 -1.61 6.05 -9.35
C ASN A 362 -2.29 6.56 -10.62
N ILE A 363 -2.70 7.83 -10.62
CA ILE A 363 -3.48 8.42 -11.71
C ILE A 363 -2.63 8.51 -12.96
N CYS A 364 -1.34 8.81 -12.78
CA CYS A 364 -0.40 9.13 -13.83
C CYS A 364 0.23 7.93 -14.51
N ASN A 365 -0.04 6.70 -14.05
CA ASN A 365 0.66 5.49 -14.51
C ASN A 365 2.19 5.60 -14.49
N GLU A 366 2.76 6.60 -13.79
CA GLU A 366 4.21 6.88 -13.75
C GLU A 366 4.99 5.74 -13.10
N ARG A 367 4.26 4.80 -12.52
CA ARG A 367 4.82 3.80 -11.63
C ARG A 367 4.33 2.43 -12.01
N ILE A 368 5.22 1.71 -12.68
CA ILE A 368 5.09 0.30 -12.99
C ILE A 368 5.20 -0.47 -11.67
N GLY A 369 4.11 -1.05 -11.22
CA GLY A 369 4.08 -1.79 -9.96
C GLY A 369 2.65 -2.11 -9.54
N ASP A 370 2.55 -2.93 -8.50
CA ASP A 370 1.27 -3.24 -7.89
C ASP A 370 0.79 -2.02 -7.08
N GLY A 371 -0.25 -1.33 -7.56
CA GLY A 371 -0.82 -0.13 -6.91
C GLY A 371 -1.32 -0.35 -5.48
N ARG A 372 -1.34 -1.61 -5.03
CA ARG A 372 -1.72 -2.04 -3.68
C ARG A 372 -0.57 -1.95 -2.68
N PHE A 373 0.66 -1.72 -3.16
CA PHE A 373 1.85 -1.63 -2.33
C PHE A 373 2.75 -0.46 -2.74
N TRP A 374 3.43 0.12 -1.76
CA TRP A 374 4.68 0.85 -2.04
C TRP A 374 5.83 -0.16 -2.09
N ARG A 375 6.95 0.18 -2.73
CA ARG A 375 7.99 -0.81 -3.03
C ARG A 375 8.70 -1.29 -1.76
N GLY A 376 9.05 -0.39 -0.85
CA GLY A 376 9.73 -0.72 0.42
C GLY A 376 10.99 0.09 0.69
N ILE A 377 11.80 -0.36 1.66
CA ILE A 377 13.07 0.28 2.03
C ILE A 377 14.22 -0.46 1.34
N GLU A 378 14.91 0.22 0.42
CA GLU A 378 16.04 -0.30 -0.32
C GLU A 378 17.37 0.08 0.34
N LEU A 379 18.15 -0.92 0.74
CA LEU A 379 19.53 -0.76 1.21
C LEU A 379 20.45 -0.78 -0.01
N ASN A 380 21.06 0.37 -0.31
CA ASN A 380 21.99 0.55 -1.43
C ASN A 380 23.44 0.47 -0.92
N THR A 381 23.96 -0.76 -0.88
CA THR A 381 25.31 -1.05 -0.39
C THR A 381 26.38 -0.80 -1.44
N GLN A 382 27.52 -0.28 -1.00
CA GLN A 382 28.72 -0.08 -1.81
C GLN A 382 29.94 -0.71 -1.10
N ASN A 383 31.01 -0.95 -1.87
CA ASN A 383 32.32 -1.40 -1.37
C ASN A 383 33.07 -0.26 -0.66
N ASN A 384 32.48 0.35 0.37
CA ASN A 384 33.13 1.37 1.19
C ASN A 384 32.93 1.06 2.68
N SER A 385 33.57 1.83 3.56
CA SER A 385 33.51 1.63 5.01
C SER A 385 32.14 1.97 5.62
N ASN A 386 31.31 2.75 4.91
CA ASN A 386 30.09 3.32 5.46
C ASN A 386 28.90 2.48 5.02
N SER A 387 28.35 1.68 5.91
CA SER A 387 27.19 0.85 5.60
C SER A 387 25.88 1.64 5.72
N PRO A 388 24.87 1.41 4.84
CA PRO A 388 23.52 1.91 5.09
C PRO A 388 22.97 1.30 6.38
N GLN A 389 22.27 2.09 7.17
CA GLN A 389 21.70 1.67 8.45
C GLN A 389 20.19 1.89 8.49
N LEU A 390 19.47 0.84 8.89
CA LEU A 390 18.05 0.90 9.20
C LEU A 390 17.84 0.57 10.68
N ILE A 391 17.21 1.49 11.40
CA ILE A 391 16.90 1.36 12.82
C ILE A 391 15.39 1.57 13.00
N ILE A 392 14.70 0.55 13.50
CA ILE A 392 13.26 0.60 13.80
C ILE A 392 13.10 0.36 15.30
N ASN A 393 12.51 1.34 15.97
CA ASN A 393 12.29 1.35 17.41
C ASN A 393 10.83 1.72 17.67
N GLY A 394 9.98 0.70 17.83
CA GLY A 394 8.53 0.87 17.98
C GLY A 394 7.80 1.41 16.74
N GLY A 395 8.44 1.38 15.58
CA GLY A 395 7.86 1.85 14.32
C GLY A 395 6.96 0.81 13.64
N THR A 396 6.11 1.26 12.72
CA THR A 396 5.28 0.39 11.87
C THR A 396 5.67 0.51 10.39
N ILE A 397 5.84 -0.62 9.71
CA ILE A 397 5.96 -0.72 8.25
C ILE A 397 4.78 -1.55 7.75
N GLU A 398 3.93 -0.95 6.92
CA GLU A 398 2.78 -1.67 6.37
C GLU A 398 2.56 -1.39 4.88
N LEU A 399 1.83 -2.30 4.23
CA LEU A 399 1.43 -2.20 2.82
C LEU A 399 2.62 -2.01 1.86
N SER A 400 3.76 -2.61 2.17
CA SER A 400 4.93 -2.65 1.27
C SER A 400 5.01 -3.96 0.49
N GLU A 401 5.60 -3.91 -0.70
CA GLU A 401 5.92 -5.10 -1.48
C GLU A 401 7.14 -5.82 -0.86
N LEU A 402 8.18 -5.06 -0.55
CA LEU A 402 9.44 -5.54 0.01
C LEU A 402 9.86 -4.66 1.20
N GLY A 403 9.27 -4.86 2.38
CA GLY A 403 9.43 -3.96 3.55
C GLY A 403 10.85 -3.47 3.77
N VAL A 404 11.82 -4.39 3.80
CA VAL A 404 13.26 -4.08 3.72
C VAL A 404 13.92 -4.98 2.69
N HIS A 405 14.69 -4.43 1.75
CA HIS A 405 15.37 -5.22 0.73
C HIS A 405 16.72 -4.64 0.30
N LEU A 406 17.52 -5.47 -0.39
CA LEU A 406 18.72 -5.02 -1.08
C LEU A 406 18.37 -4.52 -2.48
N LYS A 407 19.16 -3.57 -2.99
CA LYS A 407 19.14 -3.22 -4.41
C LYS A 407 19.46 -4.46 -5.26
N SER A 408 18.73 -4.67 -6.36
CA SER A 408 18.82 -5.89 -7.19
C SER A 408 20.23 -6.19 -7.75
N ASN A 409 21.04 -5.15 -7.93
CA ASN A 409 22.43 -5.23 -8.38
C ASN A 409 23.39 -4.64 -7.33
N ALA A 410 23.07 -4.78 -6.04
CA ALA A 410 23.93 -4.34 -4.96
C ALA A 410 25.32 -4.96 -5.11
N THR A 411 26.37 -4.14 -5.06
CA THR A 411 27.75 -4.63 -4.98
C THR A 411 28.01 -5.25 -3.61
N LEU A 412 29.12 -5.97 -3.48
CA LEU A 412 29.70 -6.33 -2.18
C LEU A 412 29.67 -5.10 -1.25
N GLY A 413 29.16 -5.27 -0.04
CA GLY A 413 28.98 -4.17 0.90
C GLY A 413 28.25 -4.64 2.17
N ASN A 414 28.55 -3.96 3.27
CA ASN A 414 27.92 -4.23 4.56
C ASN A 414 26.66 -3.38 4.73
N TYR A 415 25.71 -3.81 5.56
CA TYR A 415 24.53 -3.08 6.02
C TYR A 415 24.21 -3.45 7.47
N THR A 416 23.51 -2.57 8.17
CA THR A 416 23.00 -2.84 9.52
C THR A 416 21.49 -2.68 9.55
N VAL A 417 20.78 -3.69 10.04
CA VAL A 417 19.32 -3.63 10.26
C VAL A 417 19.05 -3.99 11.72
N HIS A 418 18.51 -3.04 12.47
CA HIS A 418 18.10 -3.23 13.87
C HIS A 418 16.61 -2.91 14.03
N ILE A 419 15.83 -3.90 14.45
CA ILE A 419 14.38 -3.81 14.62
C ILE A 419 14.05 -4.21 16.06
N SER A 420 13.37 -3.34 16.80
CA SER A 420 13.21 -3.49 18.25
C SER A 420 11.92 -2.86 18.79
N ASN A 421 11.65 -3.07 20.08
CA ASN A 421 10.70 -2.30 20.89
C ASN A 421 9.26 -2.24 20.34
N ASN A 422 8.66 -3.39 20.09
CA ASN A 422 7.30 -3.55 19.57
C ASN A 422 7.12 -3.00 18.15
N SER A 423 8.17 -3.07 17.32
CA SER A 423 8.04 -2.74 15.91
C SER A 423 7.06 -3.68 15.21
N ILE A 424 6.30 -3.13 14.25
CA ILE A 424 5.23 -3.85 13.57
C ILE A 424 5.50 -3.89 12.06
N PHE A 425 5.45 -5.10 11.51
CA PHE A 425 5.34 -5.34 10.08
C PHE A 425 3.97 -5.92 9.79
N LYS A 426 3.13 -5.13 9.13
CA LYS A 426 1.73 -5.49 8.91
C LYS A 426 1.41 -5.50 7.43
N ASN A 427 0.78 -6.58 6.96
CA ASN A 427 0.21 -6.59 5.60
C ASN A 427 1.26 -6.26 4.51
N ASN A 428 2.52 -6.65 4.73
CA ASN A 428 3.57 -6.56 3.72
C ASN A 428 3.55 -7.85 2.89
N LYS A 429 3.85 -7.76 1.59
CA LYS A 429 4.04 -8.96 0.77
C LYS A 429 5.26 -9.73 1.29
N HIS A 430 6.41 -9.07 1.40
CA HIS A 430 7.54 -9.53 2.20
C HIS A 430 7.89 -8.45 3.24
N SER A 431 8.06 -8.84 4.50
CA SER A 431 8.44 -7.88 5.54
C SER A 431 9.94 -7.56 5.48
N ILE A 432 10.78 -8.59 5.25
CA ILE A 432 12.22 -8.47 5.01
C ILE A 432 12.58 -9.42 3.87
N TYR A 433 13.23 -8.92 2.81
CA TYR A 433 13.59 -9.67 1.61
C TYR A 433 15.01 -9.36 1.16
N LEU A 434 15.97 -10.19 1.60
CA LEU A 434 17.41 -9.98 1.38
C LEU A 434 17.97 -11.11 0.53
N PHE A 435 17.70 -11.03 -0.77
CA PHE A 435 18.14 -12.04 -1.74
C PHE A 435 19.54 -11.75 -2.26
N ARG A 436 20.36 -12.82 -2.41
CA ARG A 436 21.73 -12.78 -2.93
C ARG A 436 22.64 -11.79 -2.20
N ASN A 437 22.68 -11.86 -0.87
CA ASN A 437 23.61 -11.03 -0.14
C ASN A 437 25.06 -11.38 -0.55
N PRO A 438 25.94 -10.40 -0.82
CA PRO A 438 27.34 -10.64 -1.15
C PRO A 438 28.09 -11.53 -0.14
N ILE A 439 28.86 -12.50 -0.65
CA ILE A 439 29.68 -13.45 0.13
C ILE A 439 30.74 -12.70 0.95
N GLY A 440 30.91 -13.07 2.23
CA GLY A 440 31.95 -12.53 3.12
C GLY A 440 31.58 -11.25 3.88
N SER A 441 30.35 -10.75 3.73
CA SER A 441 29.87 -9.56 4.42
C SER A 441 29.50 -9.86 5.89
N ALA A 442 29.88 -8.95 6.80
CA ALA A 442 29.54 -9.02 8.23
C ALA A 442 28.14 -8.46 8.47
N ASN A 443 27.17 -8.90 7.67
CA ASN A 443 25.82 -8.37 7.67
C ASN A 443 25.02 -8.94 8.84
N SER A 444 24.70 -8.07 9.80
CA SER A 444 23.94 -8.44 10.99
C SER A 444 22.53 -7.84 10.95
N ILE A 445 21.56 -8.70 11.19
CA ILE A 445 20.15 -8.34 11.33
C ILE A 445 19.73 -8.73 12.72
N LEU A 446 19.36 -7.74 13.52
CA LEU A 446 18.91 -7.92 14.88
C LEU A 446 17.44 -7.56 14.96
N ILE A 447 16.60 -8.52 15.30
CA ILE A 447 15.15 -8.34 15.41
C ILE A 447 14.74 -8.78 16.80
N SER A 448 14.15 -7.87 17.57
CA SER A 448 13.71 -8.15 18.92
C SER A 448 12.32 -7.58 19.20
N ASN A 449 11.53 -8.25 20.05
CA ASN A 449 10.24 -7.78 20.55
C ASN A 449 9.38 -7.18 19.43
N SER A 450 9.18 -7.88 18.31
CA SER A 450 8.53 -7.31 17.11
C SER A 450 7.45 -8.23 16.58
N THR A 451 6.45 -7.67 15.89
CA THR A 451 5.30 -8.42 15.38
C THR A 451 5.24 -8.36 13.86
N PHE A 452 5.10 -9.53 13.23
CA PHE A 452 4.89 -9.73 11.81
C PHE A 452 3.53 -10.38 11.63
N TYR A 453 2.57 -9.69 11.01
CA TYR A 453 1.27 -10.30 10.82
C TYR A 453 0.53 -9.84 9.57
N ILE A 454 -0.32 -10.75 9.09
CA ILE A 454 -1.00 -10.64 7.80
C ILE A 454 -2.50 -10.74 8.03
N THR A 455 -3.23 -9.72 7.61
CA THR A 455 -4.66 -9.59 7.82
C THR A 455 -5.40 -9.24 6.54
N THR A 456 -6.65 -9.67 6.43
CA THR A 456 -7.55 -9.27 5.34
C THR A 456 -8.19 -7.91 5.58
N SER A 457 -8.26 -7.45 6.84
CA SER A 457 -8.85 -6.16 7.19
C SER A 457 -7.82 -5.04 7.13
N THR A 458 -8.06 -4.07 6.27
CA THR A 458 -7.48 -2.74 6.42
C THR A 458 -8.35 -2.00 7.44
N SER A 459 -7.80 -1.72 8.61
CA SER A 459 -8.43 -0.79 9.56
C SER A 459 -8.61 0.56 8.86
N GLY A 460 -9.85 0.97 8.59
CA GLY A 460 -10.16 2.27 7.94
C GLY A 460 -10.98 2.23 6.65
N GLY A 461 -11.70 1.15 6.37
CA GLY A 461 -12.66 1.11 5.24
C GLY A 461 -12.02 1.11 3.84
N ALA A 462 -10.70 0.91 3.75
CA ALA A 462 -10.07 0.63 2.47
C ALA A 462 -10.52 -0.76 1.98
N ALA A 463 -10.49 -1.00 0.67
CA ALA A 463 -10.79 -2.31 0.09
C ALA A 463 -10.01 -3.42 0.82
N PRO A 464 -10.58 -4.64 0.95
CA PRO A 464 -9.94 -5.75 1.66
C PRO A 464 -8.49 -5.91 1.21
N PHE A 465 -7.61 -6.16 2.18
CA PHE A 465 -6.19 -6.37 1.92
C PHE A 465 -6.05 -7.47 0.85
N PRO A 466 -5.27 -7.23 -0.22
CA PRO A 466 -5.59 -7.86 -1.49
C PRO A 466 -4.78 -9.13 -1.76
N LEU A 467 -4.15 -9.67 -0.72
CA LEU A 467 -3.48 -10.95 -0.78
C LEU A 467 -4.46 -12.06 -0.44
N SER A 468 -4.80 -12.89 -1.43
CA SER A 468 -5.44 -14.19 -1.21
C SER A 468 -4.48 -15.22 -0.62
N ASN A 469 -3.16 -14.95 -0.68
CA ASN A 469 -2.11 -15.85 -0.27
C ASN A 469 -1.00 -15.07 0.44
N TYR A 470 -0.34 -15.68 1.42
CA TYR A 470 0.83 -15.07 2.05
C TYR A 470 2.15 -15.58 1.49
N TYR A 471 3.18 -14.74 1.60
CA TYR A 471 4.56 -15.05 1.25
C TYR A 471 5.43 -15.13 2.52
N SER A 472 6.69 -15.55 2.34
CA SER A 472 7.66 -15.53 3.44
C SER A 472 7.80 -14.13 4.03
N GLN A 473 7.62 -14.00 5.34
CA GLN A 473 7.71 -12.71 6.02
C GLN A 473 9.15 -12.24 6.12
N ILE A 474 10.05 -13.14 6.50
CA ILE A 474 11.49 -12.92 6.44
C ILE A 474 12.07 -13.90 5.44
N TYR A 475 12.65 -13.37 4.37
CA TYR A 475 13.48 -14.11 3.43
C TYR A 475 14.90 -13.52 3.45
N ALA A 476 15.92 -14.36 3.66
CA ALA A 476 17.30 -13.94 3.57
C ALA A 476 18.21 -15.01 2.98
N ASP A 477 19.17 -14.59 2.16
CA ASP A 477 20.22 -15.44 1.62
C ASP A 477 21.59 -14.86 1.97
N ASN A 478 22.48 -15.68 2.53
CA ASN A 478 23.84 -15.33 2.89
C ASN A 478 23.98 -14.15 3.88
N ALA A 479 23.26 -14.21 5.01
CA ALA A 479 23.31 -13.21 6.09
C ALA A 479 23.61 -13.84 7.47
N ALA A 480 23.66 -13.00 8.52
CA ALA A 480 23.54 -13.42 9.91
C ALA A 480 22.31 -12.74 10.55
N ILE A 481 21.39 -13.55 11.09
CA ILE A 481 20.12 -13.08 11.61
C ILE A 481 19.91 -13.57 13.04
N SER A 482 19.56 -12.64 13.93
CA SER A 482 19.08 -12.95 15.27
C SER A 482 17.65 -12.44 15.45
N ILE A 483 16.75 -13.33 15.83
CA ILE A 483 15.34 -13.07 16.12
C ILE A 483 15.10 -13.39 17.59
N ASN A 484 14.56 -12.45 18.35
CA ASN A 484 14.34 -12.59 19.78
C ASN A 484 12.96 -12.09 20.22
N LYS A 485 12.16 -12.95 20.86
CA LYS A 485 10.82 -12.59 21.38
C LYS A 485 9.89 -11.95 20.34
N CYS A 486 9.92 -12.46 19.11
CA CYS A 486 9.07 -11.94 18.02
C CYS A 486 7.76 -12.73 17.92
N THR A 487 6.73 -12.13 17.32
CA THR A 487 5.47 -12.82 16.98
C THR A 487 5.27 -12.83 15.47
N PHE A 488 4.95 -13.99 14.92
CA PHE A 488 4.55 -14.21 13.54
C PHE A 488 3.13 -14.78 13.54
N SER A 489 2.19 -14.14 12.84
CA SER A 489 0.79 -14.62 12.81
C SER A 489 0.06 -14.35 11.51
N ASN A 490 -0.83 -15.26 11.15
CA ASN A 490 -1.75 -15.14 10.01
C ASN A 490 -3.20 -15.38 10.50
N PRO A 491 -3.78 -14.44 11.27
CA PRO A 491 -5.07 -14.63 11.94
C PRO A 491 -6.25 -14.94 11.03
N ASN A 492 -6.14 -14.67 9.72
CA ASN A 492 -7.19 -14.98 8.74
C ASN A 492 -6.97 -16.33 8.04
N ASN A 493 -5.98 -17.12 8.46
CA ASN A 493 -5.61 -18.41 7.87
C ASN A 493 -5.47 -18.34 6.35
N LEU A 494 -4.87 -17.26 5.84
CA LEU A 494 -4.57 -17.15 4.41
C LEU A 494 -3.71 -18.36 3.99
N PRO A 495 -3.98 -19.02 2.88
CA PRO A 495 -3.10 -20.07 2.38
C PRO A 495 -1.73 -19.50 2.01
N PRO A 496 -0.64 -20.26 2.14
CA PRO A 496 0.63 -19.86 1.55
C PRO A 496 0.50 -19.76 0.01
N ILE A 497 1.35 -18.98 -0.66
CA ILE A 497 1.38 -18.99 -2.13
C ILE A 497 2.04 -20.28 -2.67
N ASP A 498 2.94 -20.87 -1.91
CA ASP A 498 3.66 -22.10 -2.23
C ASP A 498 4.17 -22.81 -0.96
N ASP A 499 4.72 -24.01 -1.10
CA ASP A 499 5.35 -24.75 0.01
C ASP A 499 6.67 -24.12 0.49
N LEU A 500 7.06 -22.96 -0.03
CA LEU A 500 8.25 -22.22 0.34
C LEU A 500 7.93 -20.97 1.17
N SER A 501 6.66 -20.70 1.44
CA SER A 501 6.19 -19.50 2.14
C SER A 501 6.22 -19.68 3.67
N TYR A 502 7.41 -19.76 4.24
CA TYR A 502 7.62 -19.83 5.69
C TYR A 502 7.67 -18.45 6.32
N ALA A 503 7.21 -18.30 7.56
CA ALA A 503 7.33 -17.05 8.32
C ALA A 503 8.79 -16.56 8.33
N VAL A 504 9.73 -17.49 8.55
CA VAL A 504 11.16 -17.25 8.41
C VAL A 504 11.74 -18.28 7.46
N ARG A 505 12.24 -17.83 6.31
CA ARG A 505 12.97 -18.65 5.35
C ARG A 505 14.37 -18.08 5.15
N VAL A 506 15.39 -18.88 5.43
CA VAL A 506 16.77 -18.44 5.21
C VAL A 506 17.58 -19.47 4.42
N MET A 507 18.49 -18.96 3.58
CA MET A 507 19.42 -19.74 2.77
C MET A 507 20.85 -19.28 3.06
N ASN A 508 21.81 -20.20 3.15
CA ASN A 508 23.23 -19.88 3.38
C ASN A 508 23.50 -18.93 4.57
N THR A 509 22.61 -18.94 5.57
CA THR A 509 22.50 -17.88 6.59
C THR A 509 22.70 -18.48 7.98
N ASN A 510 23.44 -17.78 8.84
CA ASN A 510 23.47 -18.11 10.26
C ASN A 510 22.20 -17.56 10.90
N LEU A 511 21.38 -18.44 11.48
CA LEU A 511 20.09 -18.06 12.07
C LEU A 511 20.03 -18.44 13.55
N ILE A 512 19.75 -17.46 14.40
CA ILE A 512 19.47 -17.65 15.81
C ILE A 512 18.05 -17.14 16.08
N VAL A 513 17.17 -18.02 16.54
CA VAL A 513 15.81 -17.68 16.98
C VAL A 513 15.68 -18.01 18.46
N THR A 514 15.34 -17.01 19.26
CA THR A 514 15.34 -17.10 20.72
C THR A 514 14.09 -16.47 21.33
N GLY A 515 13.73 -16.90 22.52
CA GLY A 515 12.77 -16.24 23.39
C GLY A 515 13.14 -16.53 24.84
N ASP A 516 12.17 -16.43 25.74
CA ASP A 516 12.27 -17.01 27.07
C ASP A 516 10.95 -17.69 27.48
N LEU A 517 10.93 -18.29 28.67
CA LEU A 517 9.76 -19.03 29.17
C LEU A 517 8.49 -18.18 29.27
N ASN A 518 8.62 -16.87 29.50
CA ASN A 518 7.50 -15.96 29.70
C ASN A 518 7.10 -15.23 28.41
N THR A 519 8.07 -15.05 27.51
CA THR A 519 7.97 -14.29 26.26
C THR A 519 8.64 -15.09 25.14
N PRO A 520 8.06 -16.22 24.71
CA PRO A 520 8.64 -17.02 23.64
C PRO A 520 8.59 -16.26 22.30
N THR A 521 9.48 -16.60 21.37
CA THR A 521 9.20 -16.25 19.96
C THR A 521 8.04 -17.11 19.47
N LEU A 522 6.95 -16.46 19.09
CA LEU A 522 5.66 -17.09 18.80
C LEU A 522 5.41 -17.16 17.29
N PHE A 523 5.12 -18.36 16.79
CA PHE A 523 4.64 -18.62 15.44
C PHE A 523 3.22 -19.17 15.56
N LYS A 524 2.21 -18.53 14.95
CA LYS A 524 0.81 -18.96 15.11
C LYS A 524 -0.09 -18.74 13.89
N ASP A 525 -1.29 -19.31 13.98
CA ASP A 525 -2.42 -19.10 13.05
C ASP A 525 -2.12 -19.62 11.62
N ASP A 526 -1.90 -20.93 11.46
CA ASP A 526 -1.74 -21.63 10.18
C ASP A 526 -0.56 -21.20 9.30
N ILE A 527 0.43 -20.50 9.87
CA ILE A 527 1.69 -20.21 9.16
C ILE A 527 2.57 -21.45 9.08
N TYR A 528 3.50 -21.47 8.12
CA TYR A 528 4.67 -22.34 8.18
C TYR A 528 5.73 -21.61 9.02
N GLY A 529 6.37 -22.28 9.98
CA GLY A 529 7.27 -21.63 10.93
C GLY A 529 8.61 -21.22 10.34
N ILE A 530 9.65 -22.05 10.54
CA ILE A 530 11.03 -21.75 10.13
C ILE A 530 11.50 -22.74 9.05
N SER A 531 12.14 -22.23 8.00
CA SER A 531 12.85 -23.03 6.99
C SER A 531 14.30 -22.55 6.83
N VAL A 532 15.26 -23.46 6.95
CA VAL A 532 16.70 -23.18 6.84
C VAL A 532 17.32 -24.14 5.82
N SER A 533 18.18 -23.63 4.94
CA SER A 533 19.01 -24.45 4.05
C SER A 533 20.38 -23.83 3.81
N SER A 534 21.36 -24.62 3.37
CA SER A 534 22.68 -24.10 2.97
C SER A 534 23.26 -24.90 1.80
N PHE A 535 23.84 -24.20 0.82
CA PHE A 535 24.52 -24.79 -0.33
C PHE A 535 25.99 -24.37 -0.43
N MET A 536 26.40 -23.34 0.33
CA MET A 536 27.73 -22.71 0.23
C MET A 536 28.65 -23.01 1.43
N GLY A 537 28.37 -24.06 2.19
CA GLY A 537 29.17 -24.48 3.36
C GLY A 537 28.37 -24.57 4.64
N ALA A 538 29.04 -24.97 5.73
CA ALA A 538 28.40 -25.16 7.04
C ALA A 538 27.86 -23.83 7.58
N LYS A 539 26.55 -23.79 7.83
CA LYS A 539 25.86 -22.65 8.48
C LYS A 539 25.23 -23.12 9.78
N SER A 540 25.27 -22.26 10.78
CA SER A 540 24.71 -22.55 12.09
C SER A 540 23.23 -22.17 12.14
N PHE A 541 22.45 -23.03 12.77
CA PHE A 541 21.05 -22.75 13.11
C PHE A 541 20.81 -23.07 14.57
N ARG A 542 20.19 -22.14 15.29
CA ARG A 542 19.77 -22.32 16.69
C ARG A 542 18.33 -21.84 16.87
N SER A 543 17.49 -22.69 17.48
CA SER A 543 16.14 -22.32 17.93
C SER A 543 15.99 -22.66 19.41
N THR A 544 15.63 -21.66 20.24
CA THR A 544 15.47 -21.86 21.70
C THR A 544 14.31 -21.04 22.26
N PHE A 545 13.45 -21.65 23.10
CA PHE A 545 12.30 -20.97 23.71
C PHE A 545 11.34 -20.35 22.68
N CYS A 546 11.08 -21.07 21.58
CA CYS A 546 10.06 -20.73 20.60
C CYS A 546 8.76 -21.51 20.88
N LYS A 547 7.62 -20.92 20.54
CA LYS A 547 6.31 -21.57 20.54
C LYS A 547 5.73 -21.59 19.13
N PHE A 548 5.37 -22.77 18.65
CA PHE A 548 4.72 -23.01 17.37
C PHE A 548 3.29 -23.46 17.63
N ASP A 549 2.31 -22.57 17.52
CA ASP A 549 0.92 -22.76 17.94
C ASP A 549 -0.01 -22.81 16.72
N LYS A 550 -0.59 -23.98 16.40
CA LYS A 550 -1.43 -24.17 15.20
C LYS A 550 -0.72 -23.80 13.90
N VAL A 551 0.56 -24.15 13.78
CA VAL A 551 1.31 -23.99 12.52
C VAL A 551 1.15 -25.24 11.65
N LYS A 552 1.40 -25.12 10.33
CA LYS A 552 1.37 -26.30 9.45
C LYS A 552 2.62 -27.17 9.62
N ILE A 553 3.80 -26.55 9.54
CA ILE A 553 5.10 -27.14 9.83
C ILE A 553 5.82 -26.20 10.80
N GLY A 554 6.38 -26.73 11.90
CA GLY A 554 7.11 -25.93 12.87
C GLY A 554 8.48 -25.49 12.36
N ILE A 555 9.40 -26.44 12.21
CA ILE A 555 10.76 -26.21 11.72
C ILE A 555 11.07 -27.18 10.58
N ARG A 556 11.64 -26.68 9.49
CA ARG A 556 12.25 -27.48 8.42
C ARG A 556 13.72 -27.09 8.27
N VAL A 557 14.61 -28.04 8.45
CA VAL A 557 16.04 -27.91 8.18
C VAL A 557 16.38 -28.78 6.97
N ASN A 558 16.92 -28.18 5.90
CA ASN A 558 17.31 -28.88 4.69
C ASN A 558 18.83 -28.94 4.56
N ALA A 559 19.28 -29.69 3.55
CA ALA A 559 20.69 -29.98 3.25
C ALA A 559 21.65 -28.81 3.49
N GLY A 560 22.83 -29.16 4.02
CA GLY A 560 23.98 -28.28 4.25
C GLY A 560 23.95 -27.47 5.56
N VAL A 561 22.87 -27.56 6.34
CA VAL A 561 22.79 -26.99 7.69
C VAL A 561 23.22 -28.06 8.69
N ASN A 562 24.52 -28.14 8.98
CA ASN A 562 25.08 -29.10 9.93
C ASN A 562 25.33 -28.46 11.29
N ASN A 563 25.41 -29.28 12.34
CA ASN A 563 25.69 -28.83 13.72
C ASN A 563 24.65 -27.84 14.28
N TYR A 564 23.37 -28.00 13.93
CA TYR A 564 22.30 -27.14 14.40
C TYR A 564 21.75 -27.58 15.77
N VAL A 565 21.11 -26.64 16.48
CA VAL A 565 20.55 -26.88 17.82
C VAL A 565 19.09 -26.43 17.89
N VAL A 566 18.19 -27.33 18.29
CA VAL A 566 16.78 -27.02 18.56
C VAL A 566 16.43 -27.46 19.97
N ARG A 567 16.22 -26.52 20.89
CA ARG A 567 15.96 -26.88 22.29
C ARG A 567 14.93 -26.03 23.01
N ASN A 568 14.28 -26.57 24.03
CA ASN A 568 13.31 -25.84 24.85
C ASN A 568 12.19 -25.17 24.04
N ASN A 569 11.75 -25.77 22.93
CA ASN A 569 10.65 -25.23 22.12
C ASN A 569 9.35 -26.01 22.39
N THR A 570 8.22 -25.36 22.16
CA THR A 570 6.89 -25.97 22.26
C THR A 570 6.22 -25.99 20.90
N PHE A 571 5.83 -27.17 20.44
CA PHE A 571 5.09 -27.43 19.22
C PHE A 571 3.67 -27.83 19.60
N PHE A 572 2.74 -26.89 19.54
CA PHE A 572 1.36 -27.06 19.98
C PHE A 572 0.38 -27.07 18.80
N LYS A 573 -0.42 -28.13 18.66
CA LYS A 573 -1.44 -28.30 17.61
C LYS A 573 -0.89 -28.14 16.18
N VAL A 574 0.32 -28.63 15.94
CA VAL A 574 0.96 -28.55 14.61
C VAL A 574 0.25 -29.50 13.63
N ARG A 575 -0.14 -29.03 12.44
CA ARG A 575 -1.00 -29.82 11.54
C ARG A 575 -0.32 -30.95 10.79
N GLN A 576 0.97 -30.82 10.48
CA GLN A 576 1.69 -31.81 9.70
C GLN A 576 2.92 -32.33 10.42
N THR A 577 3.90 -31.45 10.69
CA THR A 577 5.15 -31.90 11.32
C THR A 577 5.73 -30.86 12.23
N GLY A 578 6.07 -31.25 13.46
CA GLY A 578 6.74 -30.37 14.42
C GLY A 578 8.10 -29.94 13.89
N LEU A 579 8.99 -30.91 13.64
CA LEU A 579 10.32 -30.68 13.09
C LEU A 579 10.64 -31.67 11.96
N ILE A 580 11.15 -31.15 10.84
CA ILE A 580 11.70 -31.93 9.72
C ILE A 580 13.18 -31.58 9.57
N SER A 581 14.02 -32.60 9.43
CA SER A 581 15.45 -32.46 9.13
C SER A 581 15.83 -33.38 7.98
N ASN A 582 16.29 -32.80 6.88
CA ASN A 582 16.55 -33.53 5.64
C ASN A 582 18.00 -33.32 5.16
N HIS A 583 18.77 -34.40 5.02
CA HIS A 583 20.19 -34.41 4.64
C HIS A 583 21.07 -33.50 5.53
N CYS A 584 20.88 -33.56 6.85
CA CYS A 584 21.60 -32.74 7.82
C CYS A 584 22.27 -33.62 8.88
N THR A 585 23.43 -33.21 9.40
CA THR A 585 24.20 -34.00 10.37
C THR A 585 24.77 -33.15 11.51
N GLY A 586 25.17 -33.77 12.62
CA GLY A 586 25.78 -33.12 13.77
C GLY A 586 24.80 -32.40 14.71
N TYR A 587 23.49 -32.62 14.57
CA TYR A 587 22.49 -31.82 15.28
C TYR A 587 22.23 -32.28 16.72
N ALA A 588 21.68 -31.35 17.52
CA ALA A 588 21.16 -31.62 18.85
C ALA A 588 19.72 -31.06 19.00
N ILE A 589 18.75 -31.96 19.18
CA ILE A 589 17.33 -31.64 19.38
C ILE A 589 16.94 -32.07 20.79
N SER A 590 16.74 -31.13 21.72
CA SER A 590 16.51 -31.50 23.12
C SER A 590 15.51 -30.67 23.91
N ASN A 591 14.89 -31.28 24.93
CA ASN A 591 14.00 -30.56 25.86
C ASN A 591 12.81 -29.88 25.16
N ASN A 592 12.37 -30.36 24.00
CA ASN A 592 11.21 -29.80 23.31
C ASN A 592 9.92 -30.52 23.73
N VAL A 593 8.79 -29.82 23.67
CA VAL A 593 7.46 -30.37 23.92
C VAL A 593 6.67 -30.40 22.62
N PHE A 594 6.21 -31.57 22.21
CA PHE A 594 5.31 -31.77 21.08
C PHE A 594 3.96 -32.20 21.61
N ASP A 595 2.93 -31.39 21.38
CA ASP A 595 1.60 -31.56 21.96
C ASP A 595 0.55 -31.24 20.92
N ASN A 596 -0.27 -32.22 20.50
CA ASN A 596 -1.30 -31.97 19.49
C ASN A 596 -2.64 -31.50 20.09
N GLY A 597 -2.72 -31.32 21.41
CA GLY A 597 -3.98 -31.19 22.13
C GLY A 597 -4.90 -32.39 21.88
N ALA A 598 -6.21 -32.21 22.08
CA ALA A 598 -7.22 -33.23 21.80
C ALA A 598 -7.57 -33.36 20.31
N ASP A 599 -6.87 -32.65 19.42
CA ASP A 599 -7.23 -32.60 18.01
C ASP A 599 -6.70 -33.86 17.29
N ASN A 600 -7.58 -34.62 16.65
CA ASN A 600 -7.21 -35.75 15.79
C ASN A 600 -6.72 -35.24 14.43
N LEU A 601 -5.45 -34.83 14.35
CA LEU A 601 -4.84 -34.42 13.08
C LEU A 601 -4.25 -35.65 12.36
N PRO A 602 -4.83 -36.07 11.22
CA PRO A 602 -4.27 -37.17 10.44
C PRO A 602 -2.91 -36.76 9.85
N ASN A 603 -1.96 -37.67 9.87
CA ASN A 603 -0.59 -37.54 9.34
C ASN A 603 0.36 -36.65 10.16
N TYR A 604 0.05 -36.37 11.44
CA TYR A 604 0.95 -35.62 12.30
C TYR A 604 2.20 -36.43 12.70
N VAL A 605 3.37 -35.84 12.49
CA VAL A 605 4.66 -36.37 12.95
C VAL A 605 5.30 -35.37 13.92
N GLY A 606 5.75 -35.80 15.09
CA GLY A 606 6.51 -34.95 16.02
C GLY A 606 7.84 -34.51 15.39
N ILE A 607 8.74 -35.48 15.19
CA ILE A 607 10.05 -35.28 14.56
C ILE A 607 10.22 -36.23 13.36
N LEU A 608 10.58 -35.68 12.21
CA LEU A 608 10.93 -36.41 10.98
C LEU A 608 12.39 -36.17 10.59
N MET A 609 13.17 -37.24 10.53
CA MET A 609 14.59 -37.23 10.13
C MET A 609 14.77 -37.98 8.82
N GLU A 610 15.44 -37.37 7.85
CA GLU A 610 15.69 -37.93 6.53
C GLU A 610 17.19 -37.84 6.24
N GLU A 611 17.84 -38.98 6.03
CA GLU A 611 19.24 -39.06 5.57
C GLU A 611 20.24 -38.26 6.42
N SER A 612 20.20 -38.45 7.74
CA SER A 612 21.00 -37.68 8.70
C SER A 612 22.53 -37.96 8.64
N GLY A 613 22.95 -38.94 7.83
CA GLY A 613 24.34 -39.31 7.64
C GLY A 613 24.99 -39.93 8.88
N GLY A 614 26.31 -40.01 8.86
CA GLY A 614 27.10 -40.74 9.86
C GLY A 614 27.53 -39.96 11.10
N SER A 615 27.31 -38.65 11.23
CA SER A 615 27.80 -37.89 12.42
C SER A 615 26.95 -38.16 13.66
N SER A 616 27.43 -37.72 14.84
CA SER A 616 26.62 -37.78 16.07
C SER A 616 25.41 -36.86 15.97
N ASN A 617 24.22 -37.44 16.03
CA ASN A 617 22.95 -36.81 15.78
C ASN A 617 22.01 -37.11 16.96
N ILE A 618 21.79 -36.14 17.86
CA ILE A 618 21.18 -36.42 19.17
C ILE A 618 19.76 -35.85 19.24
N ILE A 619 18.80 -36.70 19.61
CA ILE A 619 17.43 -36.34 19.97
C ILE A 619 17.19 -36.75 21.43
N ASP A 620 17.21 -35.78 22.36
CA ASP A 620 17.31 -36.04 23.80
C ASP A 620 16.28 -35.29 24.66
N ASN A 621 15.69 -35.96 25.65
CA ASN A 621 14.80 -35.36 26.64
C ASN A 621 13.59 -34.59 26.05
N ASN A 622 13.06 -35.01 24.91
CA ASN A 622 11.85 -34.42 24.33
C ASN A 622 10.60 -35.08 24.90
N THR A 623 9.52 -34.32 25.03
CA THR A 623 8.23 -34.79 25.53
C THR A 623 7.18 -34.77 24.42
N PHE A 624 6.53 -35.91 24.18
CA PHE A 624 5.48 -36.09 23.18
C PHE A 624 4.14 -36.39 23.88
N ARG A 625 3.19 -35.45 23.78
CA ARG A 625 1.85 -35.51 24.39
C ARG A 625 0.80 -35.52 23.28
N THR A 626 -0.22 -36.36 23.44
CA THR A 626 -1.42 -36.39 22.56
C THR A 626 -1.12 -36.45 21.06
N ILE A 627 -0.04 -37.13 20.66
CA ILE A 627 0.34 -37.29 19.25
C ILE A 627 -0.32 -38.53 18.69
N ASN A 628 -1.50 -38.39 18.10
CA ASN A 628 -2.33 -39.56 17.74
C ASN A 628 -1.71 -40.46 16.65
N GLN A 629 -0.62 -40.05 16.00
CA GLN A 629 0.09 -40.83 14.99
C GLN A 629 1.54 -41.15 15.38
N LEU A 630 2.50 -40.34 14.93
CA LEU A 630 3.92 -40.68 14.95
C LEU A 630 4.71 -39.67 15.80
N ALA A 631 5.31 -40.11 16.91
CA ALA A 631 6.18 -39.22 17.69
C ALA A 631 7.49 -38.95 16.94
N ASN A 632 8.19 -40.01 16.50
CA ASN A 632 9.45 -39.91 15.77
C ASN A 632 9.43 -40.79 14.52
N LYS A 633 9.90 -40.24 13.40
CA LYS A 633 10.08 -40.96 12.14
C LYS A 633 11.49 -40.70 11.60
N ALA A 634 12.19 -41.76 11.19
CA ALA A 634 13.47 -41.65 10.48
C ALA A 634 13.42 -42.43 9.16
N ILE A 635 13.87 -41.83 8.07
CA ILE A 635 13.88 -42.43 6.71
C ILE A 635 15.29 -42.34 6.11
N GLY A 636 15.74 -43.40 5.45
CA GLY A 636 17.03 -43.45 4.74
C GLY A 636 18.24 -43.65 5.66
N LEU A 637 19.42 -43.20 5.20
CA LEU A 637 20.72 -43.39 5.88
C LEU A 637 20.90 -42.38 7.02
N ASN A 638 20.52 -42.77 8.23
CA ASN A 638 20.61 -41.97 9.45
C ASN A 638 21.73 -42.43 10.41
N GLY A 639 22.70 -43.19 9.92
CA GLY A 639 23.87 -43.56 10.71
C GLY A 639 24.94 -44.32 9.92
N SER A 640 26.02 -44.62 10.64
CA SER A 640 27.15 -45.46 10.26
C SER A 640 27.34 -46.57 11.31
N ASP A 641 28.36 -47.40 11.11
CA ASP A 641 28.74 -48.45 12.07
C ASP A 641 29.17 -47.91 13.44
N PHE A 642 29.61 -46.66 13.55
CA PHE A 642 30.19 -46.09 14.78
C PHE A 642 29.45 -44.87 15.34
N SER A 643 28.61 -44.22 14.54
CA SER A 643 27.93 -42.97 14.91
C SER A 643 26.67 -42.77 14.07
N GLY A 644 25.82 -41.80 14.44
CA GLY A 644 24.57 -41.53 13.73
C GLY A 644 23.47 -41.03 14.66
N LEU A 645 22.23 -41.22 14.25
CA LEU A 645 21.02 -40.82 14.97
C LEU A 645 20.84 -41.62 16.27
N GLN A 646 20.65 -40.89 17.36
CA GLN A 646 20.49 -41.41 18.72
C GLN A 646 19.31 -40.74 19.41
N TYR A 647 18.40 -41.56 19.95
CA TYR A 647 17.27 -41.11 20.77
C TYR A 647 17.56 -41.40 22.25
N ARG A 648 17.54 -40.37 23.10
CA ARG A 648 17.85 -40.47 24.54
C ARG A 648 16.76 -39.82 25.39
N CYS A 649 16.40 -40.43 26.52
CA CYS A 649 15.53 -39.85 27.56
C CYS A 649 14.22 -39.17 27.10
N ASN A 650 13.68 -39.54 25.93
CA ASN A 650 12.44 -38.98 25.39
C ASN A 650 11.24 -39.63 26.09
N LYS A 651 10.19 -38.83 26.33
CA LYS A 651 8.97 -39.25 27.01
C LYS A 651 7.79 -39.20 26.07
N THR A 652 7.06 -40.31 25.95
CA THR A 652 5.91 -40.42 25.06
C THR A 652 4.68 -40.86 25.84
N TYR A 653 3.69 -39.96 25.95
CA TYR A 653 2.51 -40.22 26.78
C TYR A 653 1.37 -40.86 25.99
N SER A 654 1.18 -40.47 24.73
CA SER A 654 0.03 -40.96 23.96
C SER A 654 0.22 -40.82 22.45
N SER A 655 1.04 -41.69 21.88
CA SER A 655 1.08 -41.94 20.43
C SER A 655 0.64 -43.33 20.03
N SER A 656 0.22 -43.47 18.77
CA SER A 656 -0.01 -44.81 18.20
C SER A 656 1.30 -45.48 17.79
N ILE A 657 2.30 -44.70 17.37
CA ILE A 657 3.64 -45.18 17.05
C ILE A 657 4.67 -44.20 17.62
N ASP A 658 5.51 -44.70 18.52
CA ASP A 658 6.54 -43.88 19.17
C ASP A 658 7.72 -43.63 18.21
N TYR A 659 8.14 -44.69 17.50
CA TYR A 659 9.26 -44.65 16.56
C TYR A 659 8.94 -45.48 15.31
N LEU A 660 9.04 -44.84 14.14
CA LEU A 660 9.01 -45.49 12.83
C LEU A 660 10.35 -45.29 12.13
N LEU A 661 11.03 -46.39 11.83
CA LEU A 661 12.36 -46.35 11.23
C LEU A 661 12.34 -47.10 9.90
N ASP A 662 12.54 -46.35 8.83
CA ASP A 662 12.44 -46.79 7.44
C ASP A 662 13.77 -46.51 6.72
N GLY A 663 14.81 -47.27 7.10
CA GLY A 663 16.18 -47.09 6.60
C GLY A 663 17.25 -47.57 7.57
N SER A 664 18.51 -47.30 7.25
CA SER A 664 19.66 -47.62 8.10
C SER A 664 19.84 -46.56 9.19
N VAL A 665 19.69 -46.96 10.45
CA VAL A 665 20.06 -46.17 11.62
C VAL A 665 21.37 -46.70 12.21
N SER A 666 22.06 -45.90 13.03
CA SER A 666 23.34 -46.32 13.63
C SER A 666 23.19 -47.61 14.44
N LYS A 667 24.20 -48.50 14.36
CA LYS A 667 24.30 -49.71 15.19
C LYS A 667 24.46 -49.36 16.68
N PHE A 668 25.11 -48.23 16.98
CA PHE A 668 25.23 -47.68 18.33
C PHE A 668 24.11 -46.68 18.59
N GLN A 669 22.89 -47.19 18.76
CA GLN A 669 21.82 -46.41 19.38
C GLN A 669 22.04 -46.29 20.89
N GLY A 670 23.20 -45.76 21.30
CA GLY A 670 23.66 -45.78 22.68
C GLY A 670 23.75 -47.20 23.23
N GLU A 671 24.97 -47.73 23.37
CA GLU A 671 25.14 -48.78 24.37
C GLU A 671 24.57 -48.29 25.69
N ILE A 672 23.77 -49.14 26.33
CA ILE A 672 23.31 -48.94 27.70
C ILE A 672 24.57 -48.87 28.57
N SER A 673 25.03 -47.66 28.86
CA SER A 673 25.28 -47.38 30.27
C SER A 673 23.89 -47.30 30.91
N ASN A 674 23.67 -48.02 32.01
CA ASN A 674 22.38 -48.33 32.67
C ASN A 674 21.55 -47.10 33.15
N ALA A 675 21.47 -46.01 32.39
CA ALA A 675 20.93 -44.72 32.81
C ALA A 675 20.04 -43.98 31.77
N ALA A 676 19.80 -44.49 30.54
CA ALA A 676 19.07 -43.72 29.52
C ALA A 676 17.60 -44.17 29.38
N GLY A 677 16.72 -43.66 30.26
CA GLY A 677 15.29 -43.98 30.32
C GLY A 677 14.41 -43.21 29.33
N ASN A 678 14.22 -43.74 28.11
CA ASN A 678 13.04 -43.36 27.33
C ASN A 678 11.80 -43.97 28.02
N GLU A 679 10.83 -43.14 28.38
CA GLU A 679 9.59 -43.56 29.07
C GLU A 679 8.42 -43.54 28.08
N SER A 680 7.65 -44.63 28.01
CA SER A 680 6.37 -44.66 27.29
C SER A 680 5.26 -45.16 28.20
N TYR A 681 4.15 -44.42 28.28
CA TYR A 681 3.10 -44.62 29.29
C TYR A 681 1.86 -45.38 28.77
N ASN A 682 1.79 -45.69 27.47
CA ASN A 682 0.56 -46.15 26.84
C ASN A 682 0.47 -47.68 26.62
N GLY A 683 1.40 -48.49 27.14
CA GLY A 683 1.35 -49.96 27.10
C GLY A 683 1.50 -50.63 25.72
N ASN A 684 1.34 -49.87 24.63
CA ASN A 684 1.41 -50.32 23.24
C ASN A 684 2.62 -49.69 22.53
N ASN A 685 3.83 -49.95 23.03
CA ASN A 685 5.07 -49.45 22.41
C ASN A 685 5.32 -50.18 21.09
N GLU A 686 4.76 -49.68 19.99
CA GLU A 686 5.00 -50.23 18.68
C GLU A 686 6.19 -49.52 18.02
N ILE A 687 7.38 -50.14 18.08
CA ILE A 687 8.46 -49.81 17.14
C ILE A 687 8.16 -50.55 15.85
N LYS A 688 7.80 -49.79 14.81
CA LYS A 688 7.68 -50.35 13.47
C LYS A 688 9.02 -50.25 12.76
N LEU A 689 9.63 -51.40 12.55
CA LEU A 689 10.77 -51.55 11.65
C LEU A 689 10.23 -51.98 10.28
N SER A 690 10.40 -51.12 9.27
CA SER A 690 10.16 -51.49 7.88
C SER A 690 11.36 -52.34 7.41
N LEU A 691 11.22 -53.66 7.49
CA LEU A 691 12.32 -54.64 7.35
C LEU A 691 12.76 -54.92 5.91
N ASN A 692 12.64 -53.98 4.99
CA ASN A 692 12.93 -54.26 3.58
C ASN A 692 14.43 -54.33 3.23
N ASN A 693 15.38 -54.04 4.15
CA ASN A 693 16.82 -54.00 3.79
C ASN A 693 17.86 -54.12 4.95
N LEU A 694 17.55 -54.67 6.13
CA LEU A 694 18.54 -54.79 7.23
C LEU A 694 18.96 -56.24 7.50
N SER A 695 20.26 -56.53 7.32
CA SER A 695 20.93 -57.77 7.76
C SER A 695 21.34 -57.76 9.25
N HIS A 696 20.90 -56.77 10.03
CA HIS A 696 21.36 -56.55 11.41
C HIS A 696 20.22 -56.21 12.38
N ILE A 697 20.25 -56.86 13.55
CA ILE A 697 19.30 -56.70 14.65
C ILE A 697 19.60 -55.38 15.38
N ILE A 698 18.65 -54.45 15.38
CA ILE A 698 18.71 -53.24 16.23
C ILE A 698 17.99 -53.57 17.54
N THR A 699 18.67 -53.43 18.68
CA THR A 699 18.07 -53.68 20.00
C THR A 699 17.60 -52.37 20.61
N TYR A 700 16.29 -52.22 20.81
CA TYR A 700 15.70 -51.12 21.57
C TYR A 700 15.35 -51.59 22.97
N TYR A 701 15.70 -50.81 23.98
CA TYR A 701 15.34 -51.08 25.36
C TYR A 701 14.37 -49.99 25.85
N TYR A 702 13.14 -50.40 26.16
CA TYR A 702 12.18 -49.57 26.88
C TYR A 702 12.23 -49.91 28.36
N ILE A 703 12.23 -48.88 29.21
CA ILE A 703 11.88 -49.06 30.62
C ILE A 703 10.36 -48.87 30.71
N ASN A 704 9.62 -49.97 30.87
CA ASN A 704 8.21 -49.89 31.24
C ASN A 704 8.15 -49.39 32.69
N VAL A 705 7.77 -48.13 32.87
CA VAL A 705 7.43 -47.58 34.18
C VAL A 705 5.95 -47.90 34.40
N LEU A 706 5.68 -48.93 35.22
CA LEU A 706 4.32 -49.31 35.65
C LEU A 706 3.70 -48.27 36.57
#